data_AF-A0A2P6ND61-F1
#
_entry.id   AF-A0A2P6ND61-F1
#
_cell.length_a   1.000
_cell.length_b   1.000
_cell.length_c   1.000
_cell.angle_alpha   90.00
_cell.angle_beta   90.00
_cell.angle_gamma   90.00
#
_symmetry.space_group_name_H-M   'P 1'
#
loop_
_entity.id
_entity.type
_entity.pdbx_description
1 polymer ?
#
loop_
_entity_poly.entity_id
_entity_poly.type
_entity_poly.pdbx_seq_one_letter_code
_entity_poly.pdbx_strand_id
1 'polypeptide(L)'
;MEPALKLNWVYGFNQSANGGVHNLSVDDRQVIFYPSAHVGVIYDLFGGAQKHLLGHVHQIQCSRISHISNCIVTADQGPESTIIFWDMQKGTPLKSIMSPHPHGVEDMDLSGDGTFLVTISKSKPGEKQTLCVWDWTSGRTDPIVTRVIKEKEYQTCVRFHTKRSNEIITNGLTSVAFWAIYQEGDQLTASEQNPQKFKSEKNYNGQITQSIFLAEGTEAVSATTDGELILWADLEMRNESVIDRTMVKVLKLHDAAILCVILTNDNIVTGGADGFVRFFDGQFRVGAWFEDIKCGPVHSISFAAQEIVPGYDDGLVVAAPKFILSTRQGSIVSLDPACFENIDPSMREGNLLMQCQDGPINSIDVHPSRGIISIGGASGLIQVWDYNVKRIRTSRKFEKHQVQCLKYDPRGRLLAVGFASGLLKILSAKSLKDINRCSWRNSKDSIEHVEFSSDSMYLATADGGFCVSLYQRSKKAPSKPTTASIDPSAGAGMNDLTLHSRITEEETEEWQYVGKFRSHWKRIIGLAFRQDVGGPQLISMAEDRTLIEYDLIHCSIGGGLVLKSQVRMEQRASPCAFTWSPSVSYSDDVLITSNEEYKFKLFSGNTKACKKTLLAPTYGGPVNKIIPVADKVTFLAYSTAERVIGLVKFPLDGNPNKSMGMIAHPKEISGFCAAPDARFVFSAGGPDGSVHQWETKFDSLNQAEAKGGAGIEPYVTLIQGERNGTFWKELKEYFYYAQIRSQGEDSTDPHQLGNHIAINEIPNVMRALGFYPTESQVEDLLNEVRFGNYTETGAETESITFEQLVLLYVNHRPVFNTTKDKVEEAFRNLGLNQDGKISFLRLSKLLQQFGERFSDAELGQCFDALVLEADLANYRRSGFTPEEFSEDVLGFDGTVTADS
;
A
#
# COMPACT_ATOMS: atom_id res chain seq x y z
N MET A 1 -2.14 15.46 20.65
CA MET A 1 -1.00 16.05 19.91
C MET A 1 -1.31 15.86 18.43
N GLU A 2 -1.13 16.86 17.58
CA GLU A 2 -1.38 16.68 16.15
C GLU A 2 -0.33 15.70 15.57
N PRO A 3 -0.69 14.75 14.69
CA PRO A 3 0.27 13.81 14.13
C PRO A 3 1.33 14.53 13.29
N ALA A 4 2.55 13.95 13.24
CA ALA A 4 3.65 14.51 12.46
C ALA A 4 3.46 14.33 10.93
N LEU A 5 2.54 13.47 10.52
CA LEU A 5 2.05 13.35 9.15
C LEU A 5 0.55 13.61 9.14
N LYS A 6 0.10 14.52 8.29
CA LYS A 6 -1.32 14.84 8.11
C LYS A 6 -1.72 14.60 6.66
N LEU A 7 -2.77 13.82 6.43
CA LEU A 7 -3.30 13.64 5.08
C LEU A 7 -3.77 14.99 4.53
N ASN A 8 -3.17 15.43 3.43
CA ASN A 8 -3.43 16.72 2.81
C ASN A 8 -4.21 16.58 1.51
N TRP A 9 -3.97 15.52 0.73
CA TRP A 9 -4.69 15.28 -0.51
C TRP A 9 -4.70 13.80 -0.87
N VAL A 10 -5.76 13.37 -1.54
CA VAL A 10 -5.93 12.02 -2.10
C VAL A 10 -6.12 12.14 -3.61
N TYR A 11 -5.24 11.51 -4.38
CA TYR A 11 -5.33 11.38 -5.84
C TYR A 11 -5.92 10.01 -6.16
N GLY A 12 -7.06 9.99 -6.85
CA GLY A 12 -7.76 8.74 -7.19
C GLY A 12 -8.98 8.48 -6.32
N PHE A 13 -9.75 7.50 -6.75
CA PHE A 13 -10.96 7.02 -6.09
C PHE A 13 -11.16 5.53 -6.41
N ASN A 14 -11.96 4.85 -5.59
CA ASN A 14 -12.27 3.45 -5.78
C ASN A 14 -13.28 3.25 -6.91
N GLN A 15 -12.79 2.79 -8.06
CA GLN A 15 -13.57 2.62 -9.29
C GLN A 15 -14.51 1.40 -9.27
N SER A 16 -14.38 0.52 -8.28
CA SER A 16 -15.21 -0.68 -8.14
C SER A 16 -16.12 -0.64 -6.91
N ALA A 17 -16.15 0.46 -6.16
CA ALA A 17 -17.01 0.58 -4.98
C ALA A 17 -18.50 0.55 -5.38
N ASN A 18 -19.32 -0.15 -4.59
CA ASN A 18 -20.77 -0.20 -4.76
C ASN A 18 -21.39 1.12 -4.30
N GLY A 19 -22.02 1.86 -5.23
CA GLY A 19 -22.43 3.25 -5.01
C GLY A 19 -21.21 4.15 -4.81
N GLY A 20 -20.36 4.23 -5.83
CA GLY A 20 -19.01 4.77 -5.71
C GLY A 20 -18.95 6.29 -5.60
N VAL A 21 -19.71 7.05 -6.40
CA VAL A 21 -19.67 8.52 -6.36
C VAL A 21 -21.04 9.07 -6.06
N HIS A 22 -21.08 10.11 -5.22
CA HIS A 22 -22.30 10.71 -4.71
C HIS A 22 -22.28 12.22 -4.95
N ASN A 23 -23.33 12.75 -5.57
CA ASN A 23 -23.51 14.19 -5.74
C ASN A 23 -24.14 14.76 -4.47
N LEU A 24 -23.38 15.56 -3.73
CA LEU A 24 -23.83 16.22 -2.51
C LEU A 24 -24.22 17.67 -2.76
N SER A 25 -24.35 18.06 -4.03
CA SER A 25 -24.64 19.45 -4.40
C SER A 25 -26.07 19.80 -4.03
N VAL A 26 -26.22 20.92 -3.33
CA VAL A 26 -27.49 21.51 -2.92
C VAL A 26 -27.39 23.00 -3.23
N ASP A 27 -28.38 23.54 -3.94
CA ASP A 27 -28.39 24.91 -4.41
C ASP A 27 -27.09 25.28 -5.16
N ASP A 28 -26.40 26.33 -4.73
CA ASP A 28 -25.14 26.80 -5.32
C ASP A 28 -23.90 26.01 -4.86
N ARG A 29 -24.04 25.13 -3.86
CA ARG A 29 -22.93 24.35 -3.32
C ARG A 29 -22.61 23.19 -4.25
N GLN A 30 -21.43 23.19 -4.86
CA GLN A 30 -20.94 22.11 -5.72
C GLN A 30 -19.98 21.18 -4.98
N VAL A 31 -20.51 20.09 -4.44
CA VAL A 31 -19.74 19.14 -3.64
C VAL A 31 -20.05 17.72 -4.06
N ILE A 32 -19.01 16.90 -4.13
CA ILE A 32 -19.13 15.47 -4.40
C ILE A 32 -18.49 14.67 -3.28
N PHE A 33 -18.94 13.42 -3.12
CA PHE A 33 -18.30 12.44 -2.28
C PHE A 33 -17.85 11.23 -3.10
N TYR A 34 -16.69 10.69 -2.75
CA TYR A 34 -16.18 9.42 -3.28
C TYR A 34 -15.28 8.71 -2.25
N PRO A 35 -15.31 7.38 -2.17
CA PRO A 35 -14.34 6.61 -1.42
C PRO A 35 -13.04 6.49 -2.23
N SER A 36 -11.91 6.56 -1.53
CA SER A 36 -10.59 6.27 -2.07
C SER A 36 -9.80 5.47 -1.03
N ALA A 37 -9.35 4.27 -1.40
CA ALA A 37 -8.73 3.35 -0.46
C ALA A 37 -9.60 3.14 0.79
N HIS A 38 -9.11 3.49 1.98
CA HIS A 38 -9.82 3.43 3.27
C HIS A 38 -10.34 4.80 3.74
N VAL A 39 -10.38 5.80 2.84
CA VAL A 39 -10.72 7.19 3.15
C VAL A 39 -11.95 7.62 2.37
N GLY A 40 -12.96 8.16 3.04
CA GLY A 40 -14.05 8.87 2.37
C GLY A 40 -13.60 10.30 2.04
N VAL A 41 -13.86 10.78 0.83
CA VAL A 41 -13.45 12.14 0.42
C VAL A 41 -14.67 12.96 0.05
N ILE A 42 -14.90 14.06 0.77
CA ILE A 42 -15.82 15.11 0.36
C ILE A 42 -14.98 16.17 -0.36
N TYR A 43 -15.26 16.40 -1.64
CA TYR A 43 -14.52 17.33 -2.48
C TYR A 43 -15.38 18.54 -2.85
N ASP A 44 -14.93 19.72 -2.44
CA ASP A 44 -15.49 21.00 -2.84
C ASP A 44 -14.93 21.41 -4.21
N LEU A 45 -15.79 21.37 -5.22
CA LEU A 45 -15.43 21.65 -6.62
C LEU A 45 -15.13 23.14 -6.85
N PHE A 46 -15.72 24.02 -6.06
CA PHE A 46 -15.52 25.47 -6.19
C PHE A 46 -14.29 25.93 -5.39
N GLY A 47 -14.21 25.50 -4.12
CA GLY A 47 -13.09 25.83 -3.24
C GLY A 47 -11.80 25.07 -3.53
N GLY A 48 -11.86 23.96 -4.26
CA GLY A 48 -10.70 23.12 -4.59
C GLY A 48 -10.11 22.42 -3.37
N ALA A 49 -10.93 22.12 -2.35
CA ALA A 49 -10.50 21.57 -1.07
C ALA A 49 -11.11 20.19 -0.83
N GLN A 50 -10.31 19.26 -0.31
CA GLN A 50 -10.77 17.95 0.13
C GLN A 50 -10.94 17.92 1.65
N LYS A 51 -12.00 17.25 2.08
CA LYS A 51 -12.21 16.85 3.46
C LYS A 51 -12.20 15.33 3.56
N HIS A 52 -11.31 14.82 4.39
CA HIS A 52 -11.07 13.38 4.54
C HIS A 52 -11.86 12.83 5.74
N LEU A 53 -12.65 11.78 5.49
CA LEU A 53 -13.40 11.01 6.47
C LEU A 53 -12.58 9.78 6.83
N LEU A 54 -11.94 9.81 8.01
CA LEU A 54 -10.97 8.80 8.46
C LEU A 54 -11.58 7.93 9.57
N GLY A 55 -11.44 6.61 9.45
CA GLY A 55 -11.91 5.67 10.48
C GLY A 55 -11.88 4.20 10.04
N HIS A 56 -11.98 3.94 8.74
CA HIS A 56 -11.82 2.60 8.18
C HIS A 56 -10.36 2.16 8.19
N VAL A 57 -10.13 0.87 8.41
CA VAL A 57 -8.79 0.24 8.33
C VAL A 57 -8.63 -0.47 6.99
N HIS A 58 -9.74 -0.94 6.42
CA HIS A 58 -9.77 -1.65 5.16
C HIS A 58 -10.33 -0.78 4.03
N GLN A 59 -10.24 -1.27 2.80
CA GLN A 59 -10.77 -0.56 1.64
C GLN A 59 -12.28 -0.38 1.77
N ILE A 60 -12.76 0.86 1.58
CA ILE A 60 -14.19 1.17 1.56
C ILE A 60 -14.79 0.52 0.31
N GLN A 61 -15.69 -0.45 0.54
CA GLN A 61 -16.28 -1.27 -0.50
C GLN A 61 -17.61 -0.69 -1.00
N CYS A 62 -18.39 -0.11 -0.11
CA CYS A 62 -19.71 0.42 -0.44
C CYS A 62 -19.99 1.74 0.29
N SER A 63 -20.75 2.61 -0.39
CA SER A 63 -21.22 3.86 0.22
C SER A 63 -22.60 4.27 -0.26
N ARG A 64 -23.38 4.91 0.61
CA ARG A 64 -24.73 5.41 0.33
C ARG A 64 -24.93 6.78 0.95
N ILE A 65 -25.90 7.52 0.44
CA ILE A 65 -26.32 8.81 0.98
C ILE A 65 -27.81 8.79 1.29
N SER A 66 -28.21 9.59 2.27
CA SER A 66 -29.61 9.93 2.50
C SER A 66 -29.72 11.44 2.66
N HIS A 67 -30.52 12.07 1.79
CA HIS A 67 -30.84 13.49 1.92
C HIS A 67 -31.82 13.75 3.07
N ILE A 68 -32.64 12.77 3.45
CA ILE A 68 -33.62 12.88 4.54
C ILE A 68 -32.90 12.94 5.90
N SER A 69 -31.98 12.00 6.14
CA SER A 69 -31.19 11.97 7.38
C SER A 69 -29.88 12.75 7.29
N ASN A 70 -29.63 13.44 6.17
CA ASN A 70 -28.46 14.27 5.89
C ASN A 70 -27.13 13.54 6.22
N CYS A 71 -27.02 12.28 5.81
CA CYS A 71 -25.89 11.43 6.15
C CYS A 71 -25.26 10.73 4.94
N ILE A 72 -23.97 10.42 5.09
CA ILE A 72 -23.21 9.53 4.22
C ILE A 72 -22.89 8.28 5.03
N VAL A 73 -23.05 7.11 4.45
CA VAL A 73 -22.72 5.83 5.09
C VAL A 73 -21.65 5.14 4.30
N THR A 74 -20.59 4.71 4.96
CA THR A 74 -19.47 3.98 4.36
C THR A 74 -19.25 2.67 5.10
N ALA A 75 -18.94 1.60 4.38
CA ALA A 75 -18.44 0.35 4.99
C ALA A 75 -17.25 -0.20 4.24
N ASP A 76 -16.35 -0.80 5.01
CA ASP A 76 -15.14 -1.43 4.50
C ASP A 76 -15.23 -2.96 4.45
N GLN A 77 -14.22 -3.54 3.81
CA GLN A 77 -14.12 -4.96 3.55
C GLN A 77 -12.87 -5.56 4.20
N GLY A 78 -13.05 -6.29 5.29
CA GLY A 78 -11.99 -7.03 5.95
C GLY A 78 -12.40 -7.56 7.32
N PRO A 79 -11.50 -8.29 8.00
CA PRO A 79 -11.64 -8.59 9.42
C PRO A 79 -11.80 -7.29 10.22
N GLU A 80 -12.59 -7.29 11.28
CA GLU A 80 -12.82 -6.09 12.11
C GLU A 80 -13.32 -4.88 11.30
N SER A 81 -14.07 -5.16 10.22
CA SER A 81 -14.69 -4.12 9.40
C SER A 81 -15.54 -3.16 10.20
N THR A 82 -15.80 -1.99 9.64
CA THR A 82 -16.57 -0.93 10.27
C THR A 82 -17.59 -0.36 9.30
N ILE A 83 -18.76 0.02 9.83
CA ILE A 83 -19.73 0.88 9.15
C ILE A 83 -19.72 2.22 9.86
N ILE A 84 -19.54 3.31 9.12
CA ILE A 84 -19.51 4.66 9.70
C ILE A 84 -20.55 5.53 9.01
N PHE A 85 -21.39 6.15 9.83
CA PHE A 85 -22.34 7.18 9.44
C PHE A 85 -21.67 8.54 9.64
N TRP A 86 -21.73 9.41 8.65
CA TRP A 86 -21.10 10.72 8.64
C TRP A 86 -22.14 11.80 8.41
N ASP A 87 -21.96 12.95 9.05
CA ASP A 87 -22.72 14.16 8.72
C ASP A 87 -22.32 14.62 7.30
N MET A 88 -23.30 14.74 6.41
CA MET A 88 -23.04 15.06 5.00
C MET A 88 -22.41 16.46 4.80
N GLN A 89 -22.69 17.40 5.71
CA GLN A 89 -22.16 18.77 5.61
C GLN A 89 -20.85 18.94 6.37
N LYS A 90 -20.80 18.44 7.61
CA LYS A 90 -19.69 18.58 8.54
C LYS A 90 -18.67 17.46 8.44
N GLY A 91 -18.94 16.35 7.74
CA GLY A 91 -18.01 15.22 7.62
C GLY A 91 -17.55 14.66 8.98
N THR A 92 -18.32 14.87 10.05
CA THR A 92 -18.03 14.32 11.37
C THR A 92 -18.74 12.98 11.53
N PRO A 93 -18.15 11.99 12.21
CA PRO A 93 -18.82 10.72 12.44
C PRO A 93 -20.04 10.93 13.35
N LEU A 94 -21.20 10.42 12.92
CA LEU A 94 -22.46 10.39 13.65
C LEU A 94 -22.59 9.11 14.48
N LYS A 95 -22.23 7.96 13.90
CA LYS A 95 -22.26 6.64 14.54
C LYS A 95 -21.29 5.69 13.85
N SER A 96 -20.68 4.80 14.62
CA SER A 96 -19.83 3.72 14.11
C SER A 96 -20.34 2.38 14.61
N ILE A 97 -20.48 1.42 13.70
CA ILE A 97 -20.80 0.02 13.99
C ILE A 97 -19.52 -0.78 13.74
N MET A 98 -19.00 -1.38 14.80
CA MET A 98 -17.76 -2.17 14.76
C MET A 98 -18.09 -3.64 14.49
N SER A 99 -17.29 -4.28 13.64
CA SER A 99 -17.40 -5.71 13.30
C SER A 99 -18.83 -6.13 12.89
N PRO A 100 -19.47 -5.45 11.92
CA PRO A 100 -20.84 -5.77 11.49
C PRO A 100 -20.99 -7.21 11.00
N HIS A 101 -19.93 -7.72 10.35
CA HIS A 101 -19.82 -9.10 9.86
C HIS A 101 -18.37 -9.59 10.00
N PRO A 102 -18.10 -10.90 10.07
CA PRO A 102 -16.75 -11.45 10.28
C PRO A 102 -15.72 -11.07 9.20
N HIS A 103 -16.16 -10.82 7.97
CA HIS A 103 -15.27 -10.58 6.82
C HIS A 103 -15.60 -9.30 6.05
N GLY A 104 -16.38 -8.39 6.63
CA GLY A 104 -16.78 -7.14 5.99
C GLY A 104 -18.17 -7.15 5.36
N VAL A 105 -18.53 -5.98 4.85
CA VAL A 105 -19.78 -5.75 4.13
C VAL A 105 -19.52 -5.90 2.63
N GLU A 106 -20.36 -6.69 1.95
CA GLU A 106 -20.32 -6.82 0.49
C GLU A 106 -21.09 -5.69 -0.19
N ASP A 107 -22.31 -5.43 0.26
CA ASP A 107 -23.14 -4.31 -0.18
C ASP A 107 -24.10 -3.85 0.93
N MET A 108 -24.62 -2.63 0.78
CA MET A 108 -25.54 -2.01 1.73
C MET A 108 -26.59 -1.14 1.02
N ASP A 109 -27.69 -0.86 1.72
CA ASP A 109 -28.65 0.17 1.30
C ASP A 109 -29.36 0.82 2.49
N LEU A 110 -29.81 2.07 2.30
CA LEU A 110 -30.62 2.79 3.28
C LEU A 110 -32.09 2.72 2.90
N SER A 111 -32.97 2.57 3.88
CA SER A 111 -34.41 2.62 3.64
C SER A 111 -34.83 4.01 3.18
N GLY A 112 -35.93 4.10 2.41
CA GLY A 112 -36.42 5.35 1.84
C GLY A 112 -36.81 6.43 2.86
N ASP A 113 -37.04 6.06 4.12
CA ASP A 113 -37.29 6.98 5.24
C ASP A 113 -35.99 7.39 5.97
N GLY A 114 -34.84 6.80 5.62
CA GLY A 114 -33.53 7.08 6.22
C GLY A 114 -33.29 6.43 7.58
N THR A 115 -34.21 5.59 8.09
CA THR A 115 -34.17 5.03 9.45
C THR A 115 -33.34 3.74 9.56
N PHE A 116 -33.47 2.86 8.57
CA PHE A 116 -32.87 1.53 8.59
C PHE A 116 -31.73 1.42 7.57
N LEU A 117 -30.73 0.62 7.94
CA LEU A 117 -29.67 0.17 7.05
C LEU A 117 -29.81 -1.34 6.84
N VAL A 118 -29.70 -1.82 5.61
CA VAL A 118 -29.54 -3.24 5.31
C VAL A 118 -28.13 -3.50 4.82
N THR A 119 -27.55 -4.63 5.21
CA THR A 119 -26.21 -5.06 4.80
C THR A 119 -26.20 -6.54 4.45
N ILE A 120 -25.40 -6.91 3.45
CA ILE A 120 -25.02 -8.31 3.17
C ILE A 120 -23.57 -8.51 3.57
N SER A 121 -23.28 -9.63 4.24
CA SER A 121 -21.91 -9.99 4.60
C SER A 121 -21.10 -10.44 3.40
N LYS A 122 -19.82 -10.08 3.41
CA LYS A 122 -18.83 -10.83 2.65
C LYS A 122 -18.59 -12.16 3.36
N SER A 123 -18.55 -13.25 2.60
CA SER A 123 -18.22 -14.59 3.12
C SER A 123 -17.09 -15.24 2.33
N LYS A 124 -16.36 -16.15 2.97
CA LYS A 124 -15.38 -16.99 2.26
C LYS A 124 -16.07 -18.13 1.51
N PRO A 125 -15.42 -18.74 0.50
CA PRO A 125 -15.95 -19.93 -0.15
C PRO A 125 -16.29 -21.02 0.88
N GLY A 126 -17.54 -21.49 0.88
CA GLY A 126 -18.05 -22.50 1.83
C GLY A 126 -18.79 -21.94 3.04
N GLU A 127 -18.64 -20.64 3.34
CA GLU A 127 -19.41 -19.97 4.40
C GLU A 127 -20.70 -19.34 3.83
N LYS A 128 -21.77 -19.37 4.62
CA LYS A 128 -23.05 -18.77 4.23
C LYS A 128 -23.04 -17.27 4.50
N GLN A 129 -23.59 -16.49 3.58
CA GLN A 129 -23.80 -15.06 3.78
C GLN A 129 -24.93 -14.78 4.76
N THR A 130 -24.85 -13.62 5.40
CA THR A 130 -25.81 -13.10 6.37
C THR A 130 -26.33 -11.76 5.91
N LEU A 131 -27.64 -11.60 5.96
CA LEU A 131 -28.34 -10.34 5.80
C LEU A 131 -28.63 -9.77 7.19
N CYS A 132 -28.20 -8.54 7.43
CA CYS A 132 -28.47 -7.81 8.67
C CYS A 132 -29.24 -6.52 8.40
N VAL A 133 -30.29 -6.26 9.19
CA VAL A 133 -31.03 -5.00 9.22
C VAL A 133 -30.73 -4.27 10.53
N TRP A 134 -30.33 -3.02 10.42
CA TRP A 134 -29.87 -2.18 11.52
C TRP A 134 -30.77 -0.96 11.65
N ASP A 135 -31.16 -0.62 12.89
CA ASP A 135 -31.66 0.71 13.20
C ASP A 135 -30.50 1.54 13.74
N TRP A 136 -29.93 2.33 12.83
CA TRP A 136 -28.78 3.14 13.14
C TRP A 136 -29.17 4.41 13.92
N THR A 137 -30.44 4.83 13.87
CA THR A 137 -30.95 6.00 14.59
C THR A 137 -31.18 5.73 16.07
N SER A 138 -31.41 4.47 16.45
CA SER A 138 -31.49 4.04 17.85
C SER A 138 -30.12 3.99 18.54
N GLY A 139 -30.13 3.85 19.87
CA GLY A 139 -28.93 3.59 20.66
C GLY A 139 -28.35 2.16 20.50
N ARG A 140 -28.93 1.30 19.65
CA ARG A 140 -28.48 -0.09 19.49
C ARG A 140 -27.16 -0.18 18.73
N THR A 141 -26.31 -1.11 19.15
CA THR A 141 -25.07 -1.49 18.45
C THR A 141 -25.23 -2.77 17.65
N ASP A 142 -26.18 -3.62 18.03
CA ASP A 142 -26.48 -4.89 17.38
C ASP A 142 -27.57 -4.74 16.31
N PRO A 143 -27.58 -5.61 15.28
CA PRO A 143 -28.64 -5.60 14.28
C PRO A 143 -29.99 -5.93 14.93
N ILE A 144 -31.07 -5.40 14.33
CA ILE A 144 -32.44 -5.80 14.71
C ILE A 144 -32.74 -7.18 14.14
N VAL A 145 -32.34 -7.42 12.90
CA VAL A 145 -32.56 -8.67 12.20
C VAL A 145 -31.23 -9.20 11.71
N THR A 146 -30.97 -10.48 11.98
CA THR A 146 -29.87 -11.25 11.38
C THR A 146 -30.47 -12.50 10.77
N ARG A 147 -30.28 -12.71 9.46
CA ARG A 147 -30.76 -13.91 8.75
C ARG A 147 -29.67 -14.47 7.87
N VAL A 148 -29.53 -15.80 7.90
CA VAL A 148 -28.66 -16.51 6.97
C VAL A 148 -29.39 -16.62 5.64
N ILE A 149 -28.72 -16.20 4.56
CA ILE A 149 -29.26 -16.31 3.20
C ILE A 149 -29.36 -17.80 2.83
N LYS A 150 -30.55 -18.27 2.45
CA LYS A 150 -30.79 -19.69 2.15
C LYS A 150 -30.28 -20.05 0.76
N GLU A 151 -30.29 -19.08 -0.16
CA GLU A 151 -29.74 -19.25 -1.50
C GLU A 151 -28.28 -19.72 -1.43
N LYS A 152 -27.93 -20.69 -2.28
CA LYS A 152 -26.59 -21.28 -2.31
C LYS A 152 -25.60 -20.40 -3.05
N GLU A 153 -26.11 -19.52 -3.90
CA GLU A 153 -25.32 -18.57 -4.68
C GLU A 153 -24.94 -17.34 -3.85
N TYR A 154 -23.71 -16.88 -4.04
CA TYR A 154 -23.19 -15.65 -3.46
C TYR A 154 -23.94 -14.43 -3.99
N GLN A 155 -24.57 -13.68 -3.09
CA GLN A 155 -25.30 -12.45 -3.35
C GLN A 155 -24.34 -11.25 -3.35
N THR A 156 -24.45 -10.38 -4.36
CA THR A 156 -23.55 -9.24 -4.60
C THR A 156 -24.21 -7.89 -4.40
N CYS A 157 -25.55 -7.84 -4.34
CA CYS A 157 -26.30 -6.59 -4.25
C CYS A 157 -27.49 -6.72 -3.29
N VAL A 158 -27.80 -5.65 -2.56
CA VAL A 158 -29.00 -5.50 -1.72
C VAL A 158 -29.65 -4.14 -1.87
N ARG A 159 -30.97 -4.06 -2.05
CA ARG A 159 -31.69 -2.77 -2.11
C ARG A 159 -32.99 -2.80 -1.32
N PHE A 160 -33.30 -1.69 -0.68
CA PHE A 160 -34.63 -1.44 -0.14
C PHE A 160 -35.60 -1.04 -1.25
N HIS A 161 -36.89 -1.31 -1.03
CA HIS A 161 -37.91 -0.62 -1.80
C HIS A 161 -37.97 0.86 -1.36
N THR A 162 -37.96 1.76 -2.35
CA THR A 162 -37.95 3.22 -2.17
C THR A 162 -39.06 3.79 -1.30
N LYS A 163 -40.27 3.19 -1.31
CA LYS A 163 -41.43 3.65 -0.53
C LYS A 163 -41.84 2.68 0.59
N ARG A 164 -41.40 1.42 0.52
CA ARG A 164 -41.78 0.33 1.43
C ARG A 164 -40.56 -0.22 2.15
N SER A 165 -40.24 0.30 3.33
CA SER A 165 -39.08 -0.15 4.12
C SER A 165 -39.19 -1.61 4.60
N ASN A 166 -40.34 -2.25 4.44
CA ASN A 166 -40.56 -3.66 4.76
C ASN A 166 -40.19 -4.62 3.62
N GLU A 167 -39.73 -4.13 2.47
CA GLU A 167 -39.33 -4.98 1.34
C GLU A 167 -37.87 -4.75 0.95
N ILE A 168 -37.15 -5.85 0.75
CA ILE A 168 -35.73 -5.86 0.30
C ILE A 168 -35.59 -6.82 -0.89
N ILE A 169 -34.69 -6.50 -1.81
CA ILE A 169 -34.27 -7.36 -2.90
C ILE A 169 -32.78 -7.63 -2.79
N THR A 170 -32.38 -8.89 -3.00
CA THR A 170 -30.98 -9.29 -3.14
C THR A 170 -30.78 -10.04 -4.45
N ASN A 171 -29.58 -9.98 -5.01
CA ASN A 171 -29.26 -10.83 -6.17
C ASN A 171 -27.84 -11.37 -6.11
N GLY A 172 -27.69 -12.58 -6.65
CA GLY A 172 -26.42 -13.17 -7.05
C GLY A 172 -26.16 -12.98 -8.54
N LEU A 173 -25.34 -13.84 -9.14
CA LEU A 173 -25.05 -13.80 -10.57
C LEU A 173 -26.19 -14.41 -11.41
N THR A 174 -26.99 -15.30 -10.86
CA THR A 174 -28.05 -16.03 -11.61
C THR A 174 -29.38 -16.10 -10.87
N SER A 175 -29.46 -15.57 -9.66
CA SER A 175 -30.65 -15.61 -8.82
C SER A 175 -30.99 -14.24 -8.22
N VAL A 176 -32.27 -14.03 -7.98
CA VAL A 176 -32.82 -12.88 -7.26
C VAL A 176 -33.68 -13.42 -6.13
N ALA A 177 -33.50 -12.89 -4.92
CA ALA A 177 -34.32 -13.21 -3.77
C ALA A 177 -35.04 -11.96 -3.26
N PHE A 178 -36.32 -12.10 -2.96
CA PHE A 178 -37.14 -11.06 -2.36
C PHE A 178 -37.28 -11.32 -0.87
N TRP A 179 -37.35 -10.27 -0.09
CA TRP A 179 -37.38 -10.36 1.36
C TRP A 179 -38.48 -9.46 1.89
N ALA A 180 -39.27 -10.01 2.82
CA ALA A 180 -40.26 -9.26 3.57
C ALA A 180 -39.80 -9.14 5.02
N ILE A 181 -39.73 -7.92 5.52
CA ILE A 181 -39.55 -7.60 6.94
C ILE A 181 -40.95 -7.50 7.55
N TYR A 182 -41.18 -8.23 8.62
CA TYR A 182 -42.44 -8.20 9.34
C TYR A 182 -42.19 -8.35 10.84
N GLN A 183 -43.20 -8.00 11.62
CA GLN A 183 -43.16 -8.13 13.07
C GLN A 183 -43.70 -9.51 13.47
N GLU A 184 -42.91 -10.25 14.24
CA GLU A 184 -43.28 -11.55 14.82
C GLU A 184 -43.23 -11.43 16.35
N GLY A 185 -44.40 -11.19 16.95
CA GLY A 185 -44.49 -10.82 18.37
C GLY A 185 -43.89 -9.43 18.63
N ASP A 186 -42.97 -9.33 19.58
CA ASP A 186 -42.28 -8.07 19.93
C ASP A 186 -40.98 -7.83 19.14
N GLN A 187 -40.62 -8.72 18.20
CA GLN A 187 -39.39 -8.62 17.43
C GLN A 187 -39.66 -8.47 15.93
N LEU A 188 -38.87 -7.63 15.27
CA LEU A 188 -38.81 -7.59 13.81
C LEU A 188 -38.01 -8.79 13.31
N THR A 189 -38.46 -9.38 12.21
CA THR A 189 -37.83 -10.49 11.52
C THR A 189 -37.86 -10.24 10.01
N ALA A 190 -37.02 -10.94 9.26
CA ALA A 190 -37.09 -10.98 7.81
C ALA A 190 -37.22 -12.42 7.34
N SER A 191 -38.01 -12.65 6.29
CA SER A 191 -38.04 -13.94 5.59
C SER A 191 -37.73 -13.77 4.11
N GLU A 192 -36.85 -14.63 3.62
CA GLU A 192 -36.60 -14.85 2.19
C GLU A 192 -37.84 -15.47 1.54
N GLN A 193 -38.41 -14.77 0.57
CA GLN A 193 -39.53 -15.18 -0.25
C GLN A 193 -39.04 -15.62 -1.63
N ASN A 194 -39.39 -16.88 -1.96
CA ASN A 194 -39.17 -17.61 -3.22
C ASN A 194 -38.03 -17.08 -4.13
N PRO A 195 -36.78 -17.57 -3.99
CA PRO A 195 -35.69 -17.14 -4.86
C PRO A 195 -35.96 -17.54 -6.32
N GLN A 196 -35.95 -16.56 -7.21
CA GLN A 196 -36.16 -16.75 -8.63
C GLN A 196 -34.82 -16.96 -9.32
N LYS A 197 -34.72 -18.03 -10.11
CA LYS A 197 -33.52 -18.31 -10.91
C LYS A 197 -33.72 -17.81 -12.32
N PHE A 198 -32.79 -16.99 -12.77
CA PHE A 198 -32.66 -16.66 -14.17
C PHE A 198 -32.09 -17.86 -14.92
N LYS A 199 -32.91 -18.47 -15.78
CA LYS A 199 -32.45 -19.40 -16.81
C LYS A 199 -32.84 -18.80 -18.15
N SER A 200 -31.86 -18.29 -18.88
CA SER A 200 -32.11 -17.87 -20.26
C SER A 200 -32.58 -19.08 -21.08
N GLU A 201 -33.77 -19.00 -21.67
CA GLU A 201 -34.31 -20.02 -22.58
C GLU A 201 -33.49 -20.19 -23.87
N LYS A 202 -32.54 -19.28 -24.15
CA LYS A 202 -31.77 -19.22 -25.40
C LYS A 202 -30.28 -19.59 -25.29
N ASN A 203 -29.83 -20.30 -24.25
CA ASN A 203 -28.39 -20.56 -24.00
C ASN A 203 -27.53 -19.29 -23.84
N TYR A 204 -28.08 -18.18 -23.33
CA TYR A 204 -27.27 -17.04 -22.88
C TYR A 204 -26.71 -17.28 -21.48
N ASN A 205 -25.42 -16.99 -21.32
CA ASN A 205 -24.67 -17.06 -20.07
C ASN A 205 -24.70 -15.73 -19.29
N GLY A 206 -25.59 -14.80 -19.64
CA GLY A 206 -25.69 -13.48 -19.02
C GLY A 206 -25.90 -13.56 -17.51
N GLN A 207 -25.08 -12.83 -16.75
CA GLN A 207 -25.14 -12.75 -15.30
C GLN A 207 -25.86 -11.47 -14.86
N ILE A 208 -26.56 -11.52 -13.74
CA ILE A 208 -27.20 -10.35 -13.13
C ILE A 208 -26.11 -9.47 -12.49
N THR A 209 -26.17 -8.16 -12.76
CA THR A 209 -25.22 -7.17 -12.25
C THR A 209 -25.78 -6.38 -11.08
N GLN A 210 -27.03 -5.90 -11.17
CA GLN A 210 -27.70 -5.13 -10.13
C GLN A 210 -29.22 -5.31 -10.23
N SER A 211 -29.91 -5.40 -9.09
CA SER A 211 -31.37 -5.41 -9.03
C SER A 211 -31.90 -4.26 -8.16
N ILE A 212 -33.00 -3.63 -8.58
CA ILE A 212 -33.67 -2.54 -7.86
C ILE A 212 -35.20 -2.72 -7.94
N PHE A 213 -35.92 -2.12 -7.00
CA PHE A 213 -37.38 -1.96 -7.12
C PHE A 213 -37.72 -0.79 -8.04
N LEU A 214 -38.89 -0.84 -8.69
CA LEU A 214 -39.48 0.33 -9.35
C LEU A 214 -40.22 1.22 -8.34
N ALA A 215 -40.40 2.49 -8.69
CA ALA A 215 -40.92 3.50 -7.76
C ALA A 215 -42.40 3.28 -7.37
N GLU A 216 -43.20 2.79 -8.33
CA GLU A 216 -44.61 2.50 -8.16
C GLU A 216 -44.85 0.99 -8.23
N GLY A 217 -45.68 0.47 -7.32
CA GLY A 217 -46.12 -0.93 -7.34
C GLY A 217 -45.24 -1.91 -6.55
N THR A 218 -45.27 -3.18 -6.94
CA THR A 218 -44.45 -4.27 -6.38
C THR A 218 -43.39 -4.72 -7.39
N GLU A 219 -43.22 -4.03 -8.51
CA GLU A 219 -42.34 -4.46 -9.59
C GLU A 219 -40.86 -4.22 -9.27
N ALA A 220 -40.00 -5.08 -9.79
CA ALA A 220 -38.55 -4.95 -9.67
C ALA A 220 -37.86 -5.22 -11.00
N VAL A 221 -36.65 -4.70 -11.17
CA VAL A 221 -35.84 -4.94 -12.36
C VAL A 221 -34.45 -5.43 -12.01
N SER A 222 -33.89 -6.28 -12.87
CA SER A 222 -32.52 -6.79 -12.77
C SER A 222 -31.77 -6.54 -14.07
N ALA A 223 -30.64 -5.85 -13.99
CA ALA A 223 -29.72 -5.62 -15.10
C ALA A 223 -28.78 -6.81 -15.30
N THR A 224 -28.31 -7.01 -16.54
CA THR A 224 -27.42 -8.14 -16.90
C THR A 224 -26.13 -7.72 -17.59
N THR A 225 -25.15 -8.63 -17.60
CA THR A 225 -23.88 -8.51 -18.34
C THR A 225 -24.07 -8.50 -19.85
N ASP A 226 -25.21 -8.96 -20.33
CA ASP A 226 -25.54 -9.01 -21.75
C ASP A 226 -26.31 -7.75 -22.19
N GLY A 227 -26.44 -6.74 -21.34
CA GLY A 227 -27.09 -5.48 -21.68
C GLY A 227 -28.62 -5.53 -21.66
N GLU A 228 -29.18 -6.49 -20.92
CA GLU A 228 -30.61 -6.71 -20.79
C GLU A 228 -31.12 -6.25 -19.42
N LEU A 229 -32.38 -5.83 -19.36
CA LEU A 229 -33.12 -5.53 -18.16
C LEU A 229 -34.30 -6.48 -18.03
N ILE A 230 -34.33 -7.23 -16.94
CA ILE A 230 -35.35 -8.23 -16.64
C ILE A 230 -36.38 -7.58 -15.72
N LEU A 231 -37.66 -7.66 -16.07
CA LEU A 231 -38.78 -7.19 -15.25
C LEU A 231 -39.38 -8.36 -14.46
N TRP A 232 -39.50 -8.14 -13.16
CA TRP A 232 -40.13 -9.03 -12.19
C TRP A 232 -41.42 -8.41 -11.67
N ALA A 233 -42.53 -9.14 -11.76
CA ALA A 233 -43.82 -8.71 -11.22
C ALA A 233 -44.63 -9.90 -10.70
N ASP A 234 -45.66 -9.61 -9.91
CA ASP A 234 -46.55 -10.63 -9.34
C ASP A 234 -47.49 -11.22 -10.40
N LEU A 235 -47.58 -12.55 -10.48
CA LEU A 235 -48.57 -13.25 -11.29
C LEU A 235 -49.87 -13.42 -10.47
N GLU A 236 -50.73 -12.40 -10.51
CA GLU A 236 -52.05 -12.33 -9.85
C GLU A 236 -52.03 -12.23 -8.30
N MET A 237 -52.95 -11.42 -7.74
CA MET A 237 -53.15 -11.24 -6.30
C MET A 237 -53.67 -12.53 -5.63
N ARG A 238 -52.78 -13.47 -5.32
CA ARG A 238 -53.09 -14.63 -4.47
C ARG A 238 -52.62 -14.37 -3.04
N ASN A 239 -53.57 -14.08 -2.14
CA ASN A 239 -53.43 -13.91 -0.68
C ASN A 239 -52.32 -12.94 -0.22
N GLU A 240 -52.70 -11.98 0.64
CA GLU A 240 -51.90 -10.84 1.11
C GLU A 240 -50.56 -11.17 1.83
N SER A 241 -50.14 -12.43 1.93
CA SER A 241 -48.99 -12.86 2.72
C SER A 241 -47.80 -13.45 1.96
N VAL A 242 -47.93 -13.76 0.66
CA VAL A 242 -46.84 -14.35 -0.14
C VAL A 242 -46.59 -13.53 -1.41
N ILE A 243 -45.42 -12.89 -1.49
CA ILE A 243 -44.95 -12.19 -2.68
C ILE A 243 -44.31 -13.23 -3.60
N ASP A 244 -44.98 -13.57 -4.70
CA ASP A 244 -44.49 -14.53 -5.71
C ASP A 244 -44.24 -13.82 -7.04
N ARG A 245 -43.18 -13.00 -7.04
CA ARG A 245 -42.71 -12.30 -8.24
C ARG A 245 -42.05 -13.30 -9.18
N THR A 246 -42.38 -13.19 -10.46
CA THR A 246 -41.76 -14.02 -11.51
C THR A 246 -41.28 -13.14 -12.65
N MET A 247 -40.44 -13.71 -13.52
CA MET A 247 -39.94 -13.02 -14.70
C MET A 247 -41.09 -12.80 -15.68
N VAL A 248 -41.39 -11.54 -15.98
CA VAL A 248 -42.46 -11.14 -16.91
C VAL A 248 -41.90 -10.75 -18.28
N LYS A 249 -40.79 -10.01 -18.30
CA LYS A 249 -40.25 -9.44 -19.55
C LYS A 249 -38.73 -9.32 -19.49
N VAL A 250 -38.08 -9.48 -20.65
CA VAL A 250 -36.65 -9.18 -20.83
C VAL A 250 -36.51 -8.14 -21.94
N LEU A 251 -35.76 -7.08 -21.67
CA LEU A 251 -35.59 -5.92 -22.55
C LEU A 251 -34.11 -5.71 -22.85
N LYS A 252 -33.71 -5.74 -24.13
CA LYS A 252 -32.34 -5.39 -24.54
C LYS A 252 -32.21 -3.86 -24.61
N LEU A 253 -31.40 -3.27 -23.73
CA LEU A 253 -31.26 -1.81 -23.59
C LEU A 253 -29.87 -1.27 -23.94
N HIS A 254 -28.83 -2.09 -23.79
CA HIS A 254 -27.44 -1.76 -24.11
C HIS A 254 -26.80 -2.85 -24.94
N ASP A 255 -25.79 -2.51 -25.74
CA ASP A 255 -25.01 -3.49 -26.51
C ASP A 255 -23.94 -4.20 -25.67
N ALA A 256 -23.67 -3.69 -24.46
CA ALA A 256 -22.77 -4.26 -23.47
C ALA A 256 -23.45 -4.34 -22.09
N ALA A 257 -22.75 -4.88 -21.09
CA ALA A 257 -23.24 -5.03 -19.72
C ALA A 257 -23.86 -3.74 -19.16
N ILE A 258 -25.03 -3.83 -18.54
CA ILE A 258 -25.56 -2.74 -17.73
C ILE A 258 -24.89 -2.85 -16.36
N LEU A 259 -24.10 -1.84 -15.98
CA LEU A 259 -23.28 -1.85 -14.77
C LEU A 259 -23.96 -1.15 -13.59
N CYS A 260 -24.84 -0.19 -13.87
CA CYS A 260 -25.64 0.46 -12.82
C CYS A 260 -27.07 0.73 -13.29
N VAL A 261 -28.01 0.60 -12.36
CA VAL A 261 -29.41 0.99 -12.51
C VAL A 261 -29.82 1.79 -11.28
N ILE A 262 -30.39 2.97 -11.50
CA ILE A 262 -30.90 3.85 -10.44
C ILE A 262 -32.25 4.45 -10.85
N LEU A 263 -33.00 4.94 -9.86
CA LEU A 263 -34.23 5.68 -10.07
C LEU A 263 -34.02 7.17 -9.86
N THR A 264 -34.65 7.99 -10.70
CA THR A 264 -34.76 9.44 -10.50
C THR A 264 -36.14 9.92 -10.97
N ASN A 265 -36.93 10.54 -10.08
CA ASN A 265 -38.27 11.04 -10.42
C ASN A 265 -39.11 10.04 -11.23
N ASP A 266 -39.19 8.80 -10.76
CA ASP A 266 -39.87 7.65 -11.39
C ASP A 266 -39.30 7.17 -12.74
N ASN A 267 -38.23 7.79 -13.24
CA ASN A 267 -37.48 7.30 -14.40
C ASN A 267 -36.42 6.29 -13.99
N ILE A 268 -36.23 5.28 -14.83
CA ILE A 268 -35.18 4.27 -14.75
C ILE A 268 -33.98 4.79 -15.52
N VAL A 269 -32.82 4.89 -14.87
CA VAL A 269 -31.58 5.35 -15.49
C VAL A 269 -30.57 4.22 -15.46
N THR A 270 -30.04 3.87 -16.63
CA THR A 270 -29.06 2.80 -16.81
C THR A 270 -27.73 3.36 -17.28
N GLY A 271 -26.63 2.89 -16.66
CA GLY A 271 -25.27 3.13 -17.12
C GLY A 271 -24.65 1.84 -17.63
N GLY A 272 -24.18 1.84 -18.88
CA GLY A 272 -23.63 0.67 -19.54
C GLY A 272 -22.11 0.63 -19.62
N ALA A 273 -21.59 -0.57 -19.84
CA ALA A 273 -20.19 -0.83 -20.15
C ALA A 273 -19.80 -0.34 -21.55
N ASP A 274 -20.78 -0.02 -22.39
CA ASP A 274 -20.64 0.72 -23.65
C ASP A 274 -20.27 2.19 -23.43
N GLY A 275 -20.35 2.68 -22.18
CA GLY A 275 -20.05 4.07 -21.81
C GLY A 275 -21.26 4.99 -21.93
N PHE A 276 -22.45 4.43 -22.16
CA PHE A 276 -23.67 5.19 -22.41
C PHE A 276 -24.53 5.29 -21.16
N VAL A 277 -25.28 6.40 -21.05
CA VAL A 277 -26.32 6.58 -20.03
C VAL A 277 -27.67 6.69 -20.74
N ARG A 278 -28.66 5.91 -20.33
CA ARG A 278 -30.01 5.92 -20.93
C ARG A 278 -31.08 6.13 -19.87
N PHE A 279 -32.08 6.94 -20.21
CA PHE A 279 -33.23 7.25 -19.39
C PHE A 279 -34.46 6.58 -19.98
N PHE A 280 -35.24 5.92 -19.13
CA PHE A 280 -36.50 5.29 -19.47
C PHE A 280 -37.58 5.72 -18.50
N ASP A 281 -38.81 5.85 -18.98
CA ASP A 281 -39.96 6.04 -18.09
C ASP A 281 -40.39 4.71 -17.44
N GLY A 282 -41.39 4.76 -16.55
CA GLY A 282 -41.95 3.57 -15.90
C GLY A 282 -42.58 2.53 -16.84
N GLN A 283 -42.75 2.84 -18.13
CA GLN A 283 -43.20 1.91 -19.17
C GLN A 283 -42.05 1.41 -20.06
N PHE A 284 -40.80 1.69 -19.69
CA PHE A 284 -39.58 1.35 -20.43
C PHE A 284 -39.46 2.04 -21.79
N ARG A 285 -40.10 3.20 -21.98
CA ARG A 285 -39.92 4.02 -23.19
C ARG A 285 -38.70 4.92 -23.00
N VAL A 286 -37.85 5.01 -24.03
CA VAL A 286 -36.64 5.84 -24.00
C VAL A 286 -37.03 7.32 -23.93
N GLY A 287 -36.52 8.02 -22.92
CA GLY A 287 -36.63 9.47 -22.77
C GLY A 287 -35.40 10.21 -23.34
N ALA A 288 -34.21 9.88 -22.85
CA ALA A 288 -32.95 10.47 -23.30
C ALA A 288 -31.81 9.45 -23.30
N TRP A 289 -30.75 9.73 -24.06
CA TRP A 289 -29.54 8.91 -24.11
C TRP A 289 -28.29 9.78 -24.27
N PHE A 290 -27.26 9.51 -23.48
CA PHE A 290 -25.98 10.21 -23.51
C PHE A 290 -24.91 9.24 -24.00
N GLU A 291 -24.50 9.40 -25.25
CA GLU A 291 -23.53 8.53 -25.92
C GLU A 291 -22.18 9.21 -26.16
N ASP A 292 -22.15 10.55 -26.05
CA ASP A 292 -20.99 11.37 -26.39
C ASP A 292 -19.98 11.53 -25.25
N ILE A 293 -20.18 10.94 -24.06
CA ILE A 293 -19.36 11.17 -22.84
C ILE A 293 -17.87 10.75 -23.02
N LYS A 294 -17.58 9.75 -23.86
CA LYS A 294 -16.21 9.29 -24.22
C LYS A 294 -15.25 9.00 -23.05
N CYS A 295 -15.76 8.65 -21.87
CA CYS A 295 -14.95 8.37 -20.67
C CYS A 295 -14.88 6.89 -20.25
N GLY A 296 -15.39 5.98 -21.10
CA GLY A 296 -15.38 4.54 -20.88
C GLY A 296 -16.58 4.01 -20.07
N PRO A 297 -16.51 2.74 -19.61
CA PRO A 297 -17.62 2.04 -18.94
C PRO A 297 -18.18 2.79 -17.72
N VAL A 298 -19.47 3.10 -17.72
CA VAL A 298 -20.13 3.84 -16.62
C VAL A 298 -20.39 2.89 -15.46
N HIS A 299 -19.81 3.15 -14.29
CA HIS A 299 -19.92 2.28 -13.11
C HIS A 299 -20.96 2.75 -12.09
N SER A 300 -21.12 4.06 -11.91
CA SER A 300 -22.08 4.63 -10.94
C SER A 300 -22.57 5.98 -11.42
N ILE A 301 -23.82 6.29 -11.12
CA ILE A 301 -24.48 7.57 -11.42
C ILE A 301 -25.10 8.11 -10.11
N SER A 302 -25.08 9.43 -9.91
CA SER A 302 -25.70 10.08 -8.76
C SER A 302 -26.25 11.48 -9.11
N PHE A 303 -27.45 11.78 -8.65
CA PHE A 303 -28.18 13.03 -8.92
C PHE A 303 -28.03 14.03 -7.77
N ALA A 304 -28.06 15.32 -8.09
CA ALA A 304 -28.18 16.38 -7.08
C ALA A 304 -29.53 16.34 -6.38
N ALA A 305 -29.61 16.87 -5.15
CA ALA A 305 -30.81 16.84 -4.32
C ALA A 305 -31.94 17.80 -4.77
N GLN A 306 -31.79 18.49 -5.91
CA GLN A 306 -32.73 19.54 -6.34
C GLN A 306 -34.10 18.96 -6.68
N GLU A 307 -35.15 19.57 -6.11
CA GLU A 307 -36.52 19.43 -6.59
C GLU A 307 -36.62 20.04 -7.99
N ILE A 308 -37.17 19.28 -8.93
CA ILE A 308 -37.61 19.85 -10.21
C ILE A 308 -38.64 20.92 -9.86
N VAL A 309 -38.36 22.19 -10.17
CA VAL A 309 -39.34 23.26 -10.01
C VAL A 309 -40.55 22.94 -10.89
N PRO A 310 -41.74 22.64 -10.33
CA PRO A 310 -42.90 22.30 -11.13
C PRO A 310 -43.32 23.55 -11.91
N GLY A 311 -43.27 23.48 -13.24
CA GLY A 311 -43.63 24.59 -14.13
C GLY A 311 -42.51 25.13 -15.01
N TYR A 312 -41.30 24.56 -14.95
CA TYR A 312 -40.25 24.83 -15.93
C TYR A 312 -40.42 23.92 -17.17
N ASP A 313 -41.44 24.24 -17.98
CA ASP A 313 -41.71 23.59 -19.27
C ASP A 313 -40.82 24.24 -20.35
N ASP A 314 -39.51 24.03 -20.27
CA ASP A 314 -38.54 24.65 -21.20
C ASP A 314 -38.32 23.82 -22.48
N GLY A 315 -39.27 22.93 -22.81
CA GLY A 315 -39.16 22.04 -23.97
C GLY A 315 -38.13 20.92 -23.85
N LEU A 316 -37.48 20.78 -22.68
CA LEU A 316 -36.49 19.75 -22.40
C LEU A 316 -37.12 18.35 -22.40
N VAL A 317 -36.59 17.43 -23.22
CA VAL A 317 -37.13 16.06 -23.39
C VAL A 317 -37.11 15.23 -22.09
N VAL A 318 -36.22 15.54 -21.13
CA VAL A 318 -36.16 14.88 -19.81
C VAL A 318 -35.93 15.89 -18.68
N ALA A 319 -36.92 16.03 -17.79
CA ALA A 319 -36.76 16.76 -16.54
C ALA A 319 -35.97 15.90 -15.54
N ALA A 320 -34.64 16.11 -15.47
CA ALA A 320 -33.77 15.48 -14.49
C ALA A 320 -32.87 16.53 -13.80
N PRO A 321 -32.47 16.31 -12.54
CA PRO A 321 -31.44 17.13 -11.90
C PRO A 321 -30.07 16.92 -12.54
N LYS A 322 -29.15 17.86 -12.31
CA LYS A 322 -27.73 17.68 -12.65
C LYS A 322 -27.19 16.42 -11.98
N PHE A 323 -26.42 15.64 -12.73
CA PHE A 323 -25.89 14.38 -12.24
C PHE A 323 -24.40 14.27 -12.49
N ILE A 324 -23.79 13.38 -11.72
CA ILE A 324 -22.41 12.96 -11.92
C ILE A 324 -22.39 11.47 -12.21
N LEU A 325 -21.35 11.03 -12.91
CA LEU A 325 -21.06 9.63 -13.10
C LEU A 325 -19.58 9.35 -12.88
N SER A 326 -19.28 8.11 -12.50
CA SER A 326 -17.92 7.58 -12.43
C SER A 326 -17.74 6.45 -13.43
N THR A 327 -16.55 6.34 -14.02
CA THR A 327 -16.21 5.27 -14.96
C THR A 327 -15.20 4.29 -14.38
N ARG A 328 -15.19 3.05 -14.90
CA ARG A 328 -14.16 2.04 -14.58
C ARG A 328 -12.77 2.37 -15.12
N GLN A 329 -12.62 3.50 -15.82
CA GLN A 329 -11.35 4.03 -16.32
C GLN A 329 -10.88 5.22 -15.47
N GLY A 330 -11.42 5.39 -14.26
CA GLY A 330 -10.94 6.38 -13.30
C GLY A 330 -11.35 7.81 -13.63
N SER A 331 -12.49 8.03 -14.29
CA SER A 331 -13.00 9.38 -14.57
C SER A 331 -14.27 9.68 -13.78
N ILE A 332 -14.41 10.92 -13.29
CA ILE A 332 -15.66 11.46 -12.74
C ILE A 332 -16.09 12.62 -13.63
N VAL A 333 -17.32 12.55 -14.16
CA VAL A 333 -17.86 13.52 -15.11
C VAL A 333 -19.16 14.09 -14.54
N SER A 334 -19.34 15.41 -14.64
CA SER A 334 -20.60 16.09 -14.34
C SER A 334 -21.34 16.41 -15.63
N LEU A 335 -22.64 16.12 -15.64
CA LEU A 335 -23.52 16.35 -16.77
C LEU A 335 -24.72 17.20 -16.32
N ASP A 336 -25.03 18.18 -17.15
CA ASP A 336 -26.29 18.90 -17.11
C ASP A 336 -27.24 18.21 -18.09
N PRO A 337 -28.41 17.71 -17.68
CA PRO A 337 -29.36 17.06 -18.58
C PRO A 337 -29.72 17.90 -19.81
N ALA A 338 -29.69 19.23 -19.69
CA ALA A 338 -29.88 20.13 -20.82
C ALA A 338 -28.83 20.00 -21.93
N CYS A 339 -27.67 19.37 -21.63
CA CYS A 339 -26.63 19.19 -22.63
C CYS A 339 -27.07 18.26 -23.77
N PHE A 340 -28.00 17.35 -23.53
CA PHE A 340 -28.53 16.39 -24.52
C PHE A 340 -29.07 17.07 -25.78
N GLU A 341 -29.67 18.25 -25.65
CA GLU A 341 -30.29 18.97 -26.76
C GLU A 341 -29.31 19.80 -27.59
N ASN A 342 -28.07 19.98 -27.13
CA ASN A 342 -27.07 20.73 -27.89
C ASN A 342 -26.79 20.04 -29.21
N ILE A 343 -26.68 20.80 -30.29
CA ILE A 343 -26.40 20.25 -31.63
C ILE A 343 -24.95 19.75 -31.73
N ASP A 344 -24.02 20.39 -31.00
CA ASP A 344 -22.60 20.04 -31.01
C ASP A 344 -22.31 18.87 -30.05
N PRO A 345 -21.79 17.73 -30.55
CA PRO A 345 -21.42 16.59 -29.71
C PRO A 345 -20.37 16.91 -28.63
N SER A 346 -19.49 17.89 -28.87
CA SER A 346 -18.47 18.27 -27.88
C SER A 346 -19.08 18.90 -26.63
N MET A 347 -20.25 19.54 -26.76
CA MET A 347 -21.00 20.11 -25.63
C MET A 347 -21.80 19.05 -24.85
N ARG A 348 -21.88 17.82 -25.37
CA ARG A 348 -22.54 16.66 -24.74
C ARG A 348 -21.58 15.76 -23.95
N GLU A 349 -20.27 16.01 -24.04
CA GLU A 349 -19.23 15.23 -23.33
C GLU A 349 -19.31 15.40 -21.80
N GLY A 350 -19.92 16.49 -21.32
CA GLY A 350 -19.95 16.85 -19.91
C GLY A 350 -18.64 17.48 -19.43
N ASN A 351 -18.58 17.81 -18.14
CA ASN A 351 -17.40 18.41 -17.53
C ASN A 351 -16.61 17.36 -16.74
N LEU A 352 -15.36 17.09 -17.16
CA LEU A 352 -14.46 16.17 -16.47
C LEU A 352 -13.98 16.78 -15.15
N LEU A 353 -14.48 16.25 -14.04
CA LEU A 353 -14.14 16.72 -12.69
C LEU A 353 -12.85 16.09 -12.15
N MET A 354 -12.63 14.81 -12.45
CA MET A 354 -11.45 14.06 -12.00
C MET A 354 -11.08 12.99 -13.02
N GLN A 355 -9.78 12.76 -13.19
CA GLN A 355 -9.23 11.61 -13.90
C GLN A 355 -8.09 11.03 -13.06
N CYS A 356 -8.03 9.72 -12.88
CA CYS A 356 -6.98 9.04 -12.11
C CYS A 356 -6.39 7.86 -12.89
N GLN A 357 -5.66 6.97 -12.21
CA GLN A 357 -5.09 5.78 -12.83
C GLN A 357 -6.20 4.74 -13.06
N ASP A 358 -6.20 4.06 -14.20
CA ASP A 358 -7.16 3.03 -14.59
C ASP A 358 -6.73 1.61 -14.17
N GLY A 359 -5.82 1.50 -13.20
CA GLY A 359 -5.32 0.24 -12.66
C GLY A 359 -4.36 0.43 -11.49
N PRO A 360 -3.78 -0.67 -10.96
CA PRO A 360 -2.84 -0.61 -9.85
C PRO A 360 -1.66 0.32 -10.12
N ILE A 361 -1.26 1.11 -9.12
CA ILE A 361 -0.12 2.03 -9.24
C ILE A 361 1.14 1.28 -8.86
N ASN A 362 2.14 1.22 -9.72
CA ASN A 362 3.38 0.49 -9.40
C ASN A 362 4.50 1.43 -8.93
N SER A 363 4.49 2.69 -9.38
CA SER A 363 5.57 3.63 -9.04
C SER A 363 5.13 5.07 -9.08
N ILE A 364 5.75 5.87 -8.22
CA ILE A 364 5.63 7.33 -8.16
C ILE A 364 7.02 7.93 -8.00
N ASP A 365 7.24 9.11 -8.57
CA ASP A 365 8.45 9.89 -8.31
C ASP A 365 8.19 11.40 -8.43
N VAL A 366 8.87 12.19 -7.61
CA VAL A 366 8.71 13.65 -7.56
C VAL A 366 9.83 14.30 -8.34
N HIS A 367 9.50 15.33 -9.12
CA HIS A 367 10.51 16.09 -9.83
C HIS A 367 11.44 16.82 -8.84
N PRO A 368 12.76 16.83 -9.05
CA PRO A 368 13.75 17.34 -8.08
C PRO A 368 13.71 18.86 -7.81
N SER A 369 12.81 19.61 -8.43
CA SER A 369 12.80 21.08 -8.33
C SER A 369 11.46 21.73 -8.67
N ARG A 370 10.61 21.06 -9.45
CA ARG A 370 9.26 21.53 -9.76
C ARG A 370 8.25 20.86 -8.86
N GLY A 371 7.15 21.57 -8.61
CA GLY A 371 6.00 21.10 -7.85
C GLY A 371 5.17 20.00 -8.50
N ILE A 372 5.80 19.00 -9.12
CA ILE A 372 5.12 17.96 -9.89
C ILE A 372 5.53 16.55 -9.47
N ILE A 373 4.59 15.61 -9.61
CA ILE A 373 4.77 14.19 -9.33
C ILE A 373 4.34 13.37 -10.55
N SER A 374 5.13 12.36 -10.92
CA SER A 374 4.77 11.35 -11.91
C SER A 374 4.19 10.13 -11.23
N ILE A 375 3.10 9.61 -11.77
CA ILE A 375 2.41 8.40 -11.30
C ILE A 375 2.32 7.43 -12.47
N GLY A 376 2.79 6.19 -12.27
CA GLY A 376 2.80 5.14 -13.28
C GLY A 376 2.06 3.89 -12.82
N GLY A 377 1.11 3.43 -13.63
CA GLY A 377 0.27 2.28 -13.35
C GLY A 377 0.55 1.03 -14.18
N ALA A 378 0.01 -0.10 -13.73
CA ALA A 378 0.05 -1.39 -14.41
C ALA A 378 -0.70 -1.38 -15.75
N SER A 379 -1.63 -0.44 -15.96
CA SER A 379 -2.31 -0.21 -17.25
C SER A 379 -1.40 0.40 -18.33
N GLY A 380 -0.18 0.81 -17.96
CA GLY A 380 0.73 1.54 -18.82
C GLY A 380 0.47 3.04 -18.88
N LEU A 381 -0.48 3.55 -18.10
CA LEU A 381 -0.74 4.99 -17.99
C LEU A 381 0.32 5.67 -17.12
N ILE A 382 0.88 6.76 -17.63
CA ILE A 382 1.72 7.70 -16.88
C ILE A 382 0.96 9.02 -16.81
N GLN A 383 0.78 9.55 -15.60
CA GLN A 383 0.21 10.87 -15.35
C GLN A 383 1.19 11.74 -14.58
N VAL A 384 1.39 12.97 -15.05
CA VAL A 384 2.19 13.98 -14.35
C VAL A 384 1.23 15.00 -13.75
N TRP A 385 1.23 15.07 -12.42
CA TRP A 385 0.38 15.96 -11.64
C TRP A 385 1.18 17.14 -11.12
N ASP A 386 0.58 18.33 -11.16
CA ASP A 386 0.99 19.44 -10.31
C ASP A 386 0.38 19.27 -8.93
N TYR A 387 1.20 18.96 -7.94
CA TYR A 387 0.70 18.70 -6.59
C TYR A 387 0.45 19.97 -5.79
N ASN A 388 0.79 21.16 -6.29
CA ASN A 388 0.40 22.41 -5.65
C ASN A 388 -0.98 22.85 -6.16
N VAL A 389 -1.20 22.75 -7.46
CA VAL A 389 -2.45 23.18 -8.13
C VAL A 389 -3.51 22.06 -8.20
N LYS A 390 -3.13 20.80 -7.90
CA LYS A 390 -3.99 19.61 -7.93
C LYS A 390 -4.59 19.30 -9.30
N ARG A 391 -3.77 19.45 -10.36
CA ARG A 391 -4.19 19.21 -11.75
C ARG A 391 -3.20 18.37 -12.53
N ILE A 392 -3.71 17.57 -13.47
CA ILE A 392 -2.89 16.84 -14.44
C ILE A 392 -2.28 17.84 -15.42
N ARG A 393 -0.96 17.79 -15.62
CA ARG A 393 -0.24 18.57 -16.62
C ARG A 393 -0.10 17.84 -17.95
N THR A 394 0.22 16.55 -17.89
CA THR A 394 0.37 15.71 -19.07
C THR A 394 0.13 14.25 -18.70
N SER A 395 -0.35 13.47 -19.66
CA SER A 395 -0.52 12.03 -19.53
C SER A 395 -0.06 11.32 -20.80
N ARG A 396 0.33 10.05 -20.68
CA ARG A 396 0.69 9.19 -21.81
C ARG A 396 0.36 7.73 -21.45
N LYS A 397 -0.35 7.03 -22.34
CA LYS A 397 -0.67 5.60 -22.17
C LYS A 397 0.19 4.73 -23.08
N PHE A 398 0.73 3.65 -22.52
CA PHE A 398 1.48 2.61 -23.24
C PHE A 398 0.66 1.32 -23.29
N GLU A 399 -0.17 1.16 -24.32
CA GLU A 399 -1.19 0.09 -24.46
C GLU A 399 -0.70 -1.37 -24.26
N LYS A 400 0.60 -1.64 -24.39
CA LYS A 400 1.17 -3.00 -24.31
C LYS A 400 2.27 -3.14 -23.25
N HIS A 401 2.48 -2.12 -22.42
CA HIS A 401 3.59 -2.10 -21.48
C HIS A 401 3.14 -1.59 -20.12
N GLN A 402 3.21 -2.47 -19.12
CA GLN A 402 2.93 -2.12 -17.73
C GLN A 402 4.13 -1.37 -17.15
N VAL A 403 3.90 -0.16 -16.62
CA VAL A 403 4.95 0.62 -15.94
C VAL A 403 5.24 -0.05 -14.60
N GLN A 404 6.52 -0.19 -14.26
CA GLN A 404 6.95 -0.84 -13.01
C GLN A 404 7.72 0.11 -12.11
N CYS A 405 8.59 0.94 -12.70
CA CYS A 405 9.36 1.94 -11.95
C CYS A 405 9.52 3.22 -12.76
N LEU A 406 9.53 4.35 -12.05
CA LEU A 406 9.74 5.70 -12.56
C LEU A 406 10.86 6.36 -11.77
N LYS A 407 11.76 7.06 -12.47
CA LYS A 407 12.78 7.88 -11.82
C LYS A 407 13.11 9.12 -12.65
N TYR A 408 13.04 10.30 -12.06
CA TYR A 408 13.55 11.53 -12.65
C TYR A 408 15.09 11.57 -12.57
N ASP A 409 15.74 12.15 -13.56
CA ASP A 409 17.15 12.50 -13.41
C ASP A 409 17.29 13.65 -12.39
N PRO A 410 18.44 13.79 -11.71
CA PRO A 410 18.67 14.86 -10.74
C PRO A 410 18.48 16.28 -11.29
N ARG A 411 18.58 16.49 -12.61
CA ARG A 411 18.32 17.80 -13.24
C ARG A 411 16.85 18.01 -13.62
N GLY A 412 16.00 16.99 -13.54
CA GLY A 412 14.56 17.02 -13.85
C GLY A 412 14.23 17.24 -15.34
N ARG A 413 15.15 16.89 -16.24
CA ARG A 413 14.96 16.97 -17.70
C ARG A 413 14.45 15.65 -18.29
N LEU A 414 14.81 14.54 -17.67
CA LEU A 414 14.56 13.19 -18.13
C LEU A 414 13.72 12.43 -17.11
N LEU A 415 12.87 11.54 -17.61
CA LEU A 415 12.14 10.56 -16.81
C LEU A 415 12.45 9.17 -17.37
N ALA A 416 13.11 8.34 -16.57
CA ALA A 416 13.32 6.95 -16.89
C ALA A 416 12.08 6.13 -16.49
N VAL A 417 11.67 5.24 -17.39
CA VAL A 417 10.50 4.37 -17.24
C VAL A 417 10.94 2.93 -17.46
N GLY A 418 10.92 2.14 -16.40
CA GLY A 418 11.09 0.69 -16.46
C GLY A 418 9.74 -0.01 -16.57
N PHE A 419 9.66 -1.01 -17.44
CA PHE A 419 8.43 -1.77 -17.68
C PHE A 419 8.57 -3.23 -17.26
N ALA A 420 7.43 -3.89 -17.02
CA ALA A 420 7.35 -5.31 -16.65
C ALA A 420 7.94 -6.25 -17.72
N SER A 421 8.03 -5.78 -18.96
CA SER A 421 8.56 -6.57 -20.08
C SER A 421 10.09 -6.50 -20.23
N GLY A 422 10.81 -5.90 -19.28
CA GLY A 422 12.26 -5.68 -19.39
C GLY A 422 12.66 -4.53 -20.33
N LEU A 423 11.67 -3.74 -20.77
CA LEU A 423 11.86 -2.54 -21.58
C LEU A 423 12.22 -1.37 -20.64
N LEU A 424 13.24 -0.61 -21.01
CA LEU A 424 13.61 0.67 -20.42
C LEU A 424 13.42 1.77 -21.47
N LYS A 425 12.74 2.86 -21.12
CA LYS A 425 12.63 4.08 -21.94
C LYS A 425 13.02 5.32 -21.16
N ILE A 426 13.68 6.26 -21.84
CA ILE A 426 13.91 7.61 -21.32
C ILE A 426 13.01 8.59 -22.07
N LEU A 427 12.24 9.36 -21.30
CA LEU A 427 11.29 10.34 -21.79
C LEU A 427 11.73 11.76 -21.42
N SER A 428 11.31 12.74 -22.21
CA SER A 428 11.37 14.15 -21.78
C SER A 428 10.42 14.35 -20.59
N ALA A 429 10.94 14.82 -19.46
CA ALA A 429 10.17 15.06 -18.23
C ALA A 429 9.00 16.03 -18.43
N LYS A 430 9.09 16.94 -19.42
CA LYS A 430 8.06 17.94 -19.71
C LYS A 430 6.93 17.40 -20.60
N SER A 431 7.28 16.67 -21.65
CA SER A 431 6.34 16.28 -22.71
C SER A 431 5.96 14.81 -22.73
N LEU A 432 6.63 13.98 -21.91
CA LEU A 432 6.57 12.52 -21.95
C LEU A 432 6.87 11.92 -23.33
N LYS A 433 7.50 12.65 -24.26
CA LYS A 433 7.94 12.12 -25.56
C LYS A 433 9.23 11.31 -25.41
N ASP A 434 9.38 10.28 -26.25
CA ASP A 434 10.58 9.43 -26.27
C ASP A 434 11.81 10.27 -26.65
N ILE A 435 12.91 10.14 -25.90
CA ILE A 435 14.21 10.68 -26.31
C ILE A 435 14.85 9.72 -27.32
N ASN A 436 15.39 10.26 -28.41
CA ASN A 436 15.97 9.46 -29.50
C ASN A 436 17.04 8.48 -28.98
N ARG A 437 17.02 7.25 -29.49
CA ARG A 437 17.96 6.16 -29.14
C ARG A 437 18.03 5.79 -27.66
N CYS A 438 17.04 6.18 -26.85
CA CYS A 438 16.99 5.89 -25.42
C CYS A 438 15.90 4.87 -25.07
N SER A 439 15.88 3.75 -25.79
CA SER A 439 14.95 2.64 -25.60
C SER A 439 15.70 1.32 -25.71
N TRP A 440 15.70 0.51 -24.65
CA TRP A 440 16.45 -0.74 -24.59
C TRP A 440 15.60 -1.88 -24.05
N ARG A 441 15.78 -3.09 -24.59
CA ARG A 441 15.14 -4.32 -24.13
C ARG A 441 16.24 -5.35 -23.84
N ASN A 442 17.05 -5.03 -22.85
CA ASN A 442 18.24 -5.81 -22.50
C ASN A 442 17.94 -6.86 -21.41
N SER A 443 16.74 -6.78 -20.81
CA SER A 443 16.22 -7.79 -19.90
C SER A 443 14.97 -8.47 -20.46
N LYS A 444 14.76 -9.72 -20.02
CA LYS A 444 13.53 -10.48 -20.25
C LYS A 444 12.58 -10.39 -19.04
N ASP A 445 13.10 -9.99 -17.89
CA ASP A 445 12.39 -9.89 -16.63
C ASP A 445 11.95 -8.46 -16.35
N SER A 446 11.03 -8.29 -15.40
CA SER A 446 10.52 -6.99 -14.96
C SER A 446 11.66 -6.08 -14.46
N ILE A 447 11.68 -4.81 -14.87
CA ILE A 447 12.60 -3.83 -14.29
C ILE A 447 11.98 -3.30 -12.98
N GLU A 448 12.58 -3.65 -11.85
CA GLU A 448 12.07 -3.32 -10.51
C GLU A 448 12.65 -2.01 -9.97
N HIS A 449 13.92 -1.70 -10.28
CA HIS A 449 14.58 -0.48 -9.81
C HIS A 449 15.29 0.24 -10.94
N VAL A 450 15.26 1.58 -10.88
CA VAL A 450 15.97 2.49 -11.77
C VAL A 450 16.53 3.63 -10.93
N GLU A 451 17.81 3.93 -11.09
CA GLU A 451 18.47 5.02 -10.34
C GLU A 451 19.45 5.77 -11.25
N PHE A 452 19.48 7.10 -11.13
CA PHE A 452 20.43 7.96 -11.83
C PHE A 452 21.59 8.33 -10.91
N SER A 453 22.78 8.52 -11.48
CA SER A 453 23.86 9.20 -10.76
C SER A 453 23.53 10.69 -10.55
N SER A 454 24.02 11.26 -9.45
CA SER A 454 23.90 12.68 -9.07
C SER A 454 24.25 13.66 -10.20
N ASP A 455 25.25 13.34 -11.01
CA ASP A 455 25.70 14.14 -12.15
C ASP A 455 24.87 13.93 -13.44
N SER A 456 23.96 12.96 -13.43
CA SER A 456 23.13 12.49 -14.55
C SER A 456 23.93 11.90 -15.73
N MET A 457 25.13 11.38 -15.46
CA MET A 457 25.99 10.73 -16.46
C MET A 457 25.83 9.22 -16.52
N TYR A 458 25.32 8.60 -15.47
CA TYR A 458 25.05 7.16 -15.39
C TYR A 458 23.59 6.90 -15.00
N LEU A 459 23.09 5.76 -15.46
CA LEU A 459 21.79 5.21 -15.12
C LEU A 459 21.97 3.72 -14.88
N ALA A 460 21.46 3.23 -13.76
CA ALA A 460 21.48 1.82 -13.42
C ALA A 460 20.06 1.27 -13.31
N THR A 461 19.87 0.02 -13.72
CA THR A 461 18.59 -0.69 -13.57
C THR A 461 18.80 -2.07 -12.96
N ALA A 462 17.90 -2.47 -12.07
CA ALA A 462 17.85 -3.84 -11.53
C ALA A 462 16.57 -4.53 -12.01
N ASP A 463 16.70 -5.80 -12.41
CA ASP A 463 15.58 -6.61 -12.89
C ASP A 463 15.27 -7.81 -11.99
N GLY A 464 14.08 -8.39 -12.17
CA GLY A 464 13.63 -9.59 -11.46
C GLY A 464 14.45 -10.85 -11.76
N GLY A 465 15.36 -10.78 -12.74
CA GLY A 465 16.37 -11.81 -13.03
C GLY A 465 17.63 -11.67 -12.16
N PHE A 466 17.58 -10.83 -11.12
CA PHE A 466 18.66 -10.52 -10.17
C PHE A 466 19.89 -9.88 -10.82
N CYS A 467 19.69 -9.20 -11.94
CA CYS A 467 20.76 -8.58 -12.69
C CYS A 467 20.74 -7.06 -12.56
N VAL A 468 21.93 -6.46 -12.55
CA VAL A 468 22.14 -5.03 -12.65
C VAL A 468 22.66 -4.69 -14.04
N SER A 469 22.05 -3.70 -14.68
CA SER A 469 22.49 -3.15 -15.97
C SER A 469 22.89 -1.69 -15.82
N LEU A 470 23.93 -1.28 -16.55
CA LEU A 470 24.46 0.09 -16.52
C LEU A 470 24.37 0.73 -17.90
N TYR A 471 24.02 2.01 -17.90
CA TYR A 471 23.96 2.89 -19.07
C TYR A 471 24.76 4.15 -18.77
N GLN A 472 25.52 4.62 -19.75
CA GLN A 472 26.36 5.80 -19.65
C GLN A 472 25.97 6.81 -20.72
N ARG A 473 25.94 8.08 -20.31
CA ARG A 473 25.66 9.20 -21.19
C ARG A 473 26.94 9.67 -21.88
N SER A 474 26.95 9.68 -23.21
CA SER A 474 28.06 10.23 -24.00
C SER A 474 27.83 11.72 -24.28
N LYS A 475 28.86 12.56 -24.08
CA LYS A 475 28.84 13.93 -24.60
C LYS A 475 29.39 13.89 -26.02
N LYS A 476 28.54 14.12 -27.04
CA LYS A 476 29.04 14.38 -28.38
C LYS A 476 29.84 15.69 -28.35
N ALA A 477 31.07 15.68 -28.85
CA ALA A 477 31.73 16.93 -29.22
C ALA A 477 30.86 17.63 -30.28
N PRO A 478 30.71 18.97 -30.24
CA PRO A 478 30.00 19.67 -31.31
C PRO A 478 30.63 19.28 -32.64
N SER A 479 29.84 18.68 -33.54
CA SER A 479 30.32 18.35 -34.88
C SER A 479 30.87 19.63 -35.50
N LYS A 480 32.12 19.60 -35.98
CA LYS A 480 32.69 20.70 -36.76
C LYS A 480 31.66 21.12 -37.81
N PRO A 481 31.39 22.42 -38.00
CA PRO A 481 30.51 22.86 -39.06
C PRO A 481 31.05 22.30 -40.38
N THR A 482 30.27 21.43 -41.01
CA THR A 482 30.53 20.95 -42.35
C THR A 482 30.55 22.20 -43.22
N THR A 483 31.73 22.61 -43.68
CA THR A 483 31.84 23.60 -44.75
C THR A 483 31.19 22.98 -45.97
N ALA A 484 29.93 23.32 -46.20
CA ALA A 484 29.31 23.06 -47.48
C ALA A 484 30.15 23.79 -48.52
N SER A 485 30.73 23.04 -49.45
CA SER A 485 31.29 23.58 -50.68
C SER A 485 30.19 24.39 -51.38
N ILE A 486 30.32 25.71 -51.36
CA ILE A 486 29.47 26.59 -52.14
C ILE A 486 29.90 26.45 -53.60
N ASP A 487 29.02 25.91 -54.43
CA ASP A 487 29.12 25.98 -55.88
C ASP A 487 28.84 27.44 -56.32
N PRO A 488 29.79 28.16 -56.95
CA PRO A 488 29.61 29.55 -57.32
C PRO A 488 28.97 29.64 -58.71
N SER A 489 27.73 29.18 -58.87
CA SER A 489 26.95 29.43 -60.09
C SER A 489 25.44 29.31 -59.87
N ALA A 490 24.85 30.24 -59.10
CA ALA A 490 23.45 30.61 -59.23
C ALA A 490 23.24 32.01 -58.63
N GLY A 491 22.78 32.94 -59.45
CA GLY A 491 22.64 34.34 -59.12
C GLY A 491 21.47 34.64 -58.16
N ALA A 492 21.68 35.75 -57.44
CA ALA A 492 20.71 36.67 -56.84
C ALA A 492 19.23 36.24 -56.74
N GLY A 493 18.80 36.01 -55.51
CA GLY A 493 17.41 35.96 -55.07
C GLY A 493 17.35 36.15 -53.56
N MET A 494 17.48 37.39 -53.11
CA MET A 494 17.41 37.79 -51.71
C MET A 494 15.94 37.85 -51.30
N ASN A 495 15.48 36.83 -50.57
CA ASN A 495 14.59 36.92 -49.41
C ASN A 495 14.13 35.51 -49.03
N ASP A 496 14.15 35.25 -47.72
CA ASP A 496 13.62 34.08 -47.01
C ASP A 496 14.60 32.94 -46.72
N LEU A 497 14.47 32.36 -45.52
CA LEU A 497 15.29 31.33 -44.84
C LEU A 497 16.40 31.80 -43.88
N THR A 498 15.98 32.38 -42.74
CA THR A 498 16.64 32.11 -41.45
C THR A 498 15.70 31.32 -40.55
N LEU A 499 15.45 30.06 -40.91
CA LEU A 499 14.93 29.06 -39.97
C LEU A 499 16.11 28.30 -39.36
N HIS A 500 16.88 28.97 -38.48
CA HIS A 500 17.79 28.23 -37.61
C HIS A 500 16.95 27.45 -36.61
N SER A 501 16.83 26.15 -36.88
CA SER A 501 16.34 25.15 -35.96
C SER A 501 17.11 25.26 -34.63
N ARG A 502 16.43 25.79 -33.61
CA ARG A 502 16.83 25.56 -32.21
C ARG A 502 16.57 24.09 -31.92
N ILE A 503 17.51 23.22 -32.28
CA ILE A 503 17.60 21.88 -31.72
C ILE A 503 17.77 22.10 -30.21
N THR A 504 16.73 21.81 -29.43
CA THR A 504 16.82 21.85 -27.97
C THR A 504 17.90 20.86 -27.53
N GLU A 505 18.76 21.21 -26.58
CA GLU A 505 19.85 20.33 -26.09
C GLU A 505 19.37 18.90 -25.76
N GLU A 506 18.10 18.75 -25.36
CA GLU A 506 17.38 17.48 -25.13
C GLU A 506 17.45 16.48 -26.32
N GLU A 507 17.57 16.95 -27.57
CA GLU A 507 17.58 16.11 -28.77
C GLU A 507 18.98 15.60 -29.17
N THR A 508 20.03 16.08 -28.50
CA THR A 508 21.44 15.76 -28.83
C THR A 508 22.11 14.78 -27.85
N GLU A 509 21.38 14.33 -26.83
CA GLU A 509 21.90 13.47 -25.77
C GLU A 509 21.88 11.99 -26.18
N GLU A 510 23.05 11.35 -26.29
CA GLU A 510 23.16 9.93 -26.67
C GLU A 510 23.55 9.08 -25.45
N TRP A 511 22.60 8.29 -24.96
CA TRP A 511 22.80 7.26 -23.95
C TRP A 511 23.26 5.95 -24.59
N GLN A 512 24.20 5.27 -23.94
CA GLN A 512 24.80 4.04 -24.42
C GLN A 512 24.71 2.97 -23.34
N TYR A 513 24.38 1.75 -23.74
CA TYR A 513 24.37 0.60 -22.85
C TYR A 513 25.80 0.09 -22.62
N VAL A 514 26.19 -0.06 -21.36
CA VAL A 514 27.54 -0.47 -20.96
C VAL A 514 27.62 -1.98 -20.76
N GLY A 515 26.70 -2.55 -19.97
CA GLY A 515 26.71 -3.97 -19.66
C GLY A 515 25.65 -4.39 -18.66
N LYS A 516 25.51 -5.71 -18.49
CA LYS A 516 24.60 -6.37 -17.55
C LYS A 516 25.35 -7.47 -16.82
N PHE A 517 25.14 -7.57 -15.52
CA PHE A 517 25.74 -8.61 -14.68
C PHE A 517 24.68 -9.21 -13.75
N ARG A 518 24.67 -10.53 -13.56
CA ARG A 518 23.84 -11.19 -12.55
C ARG A 518 24.50 -11.06 -11.19
N SER A 519 24.23 -9.96 -10.52
CA SER A 519 24.91 -9.59 -9.29
C SER A 519 24.45 -10.42 -8.09
N HIS A 520 23.17 -10.75 -8.04
CA HIS A 520 22.56 -11.39 -6.88
C HIS A 520 21.86 -12.71 -7.24
N TRP A 521 21.49 -13.49 -6.22
CA TRP A 521 20.72 -14.74 -6.41
C TRP A 521 19.34 -14.73 -5.72
N LYS A 522 19.03 -13.65 -4.99
CA LYS A 522 17.69 -13.28 -4.57
C LYS A 522 17.33 -11.89 -5.08
N ARG A 523 16.09 -11.47 -4.82
CA ARG A 523 15.55 -10.17 -5.21
C ARG A 523 16.44 -9.03 -4.74
N ILE A 524 16.74 -8.12 -5.67
CA ILE A 524 17.47 -6.88 -5.40
C ILE A 524 16.48 -5.92 -4.75
N ILE A 525 16.81 -5.42 -3.55
CA ILE A 525 15.91 -4.53 -2.79
C ILE A 525 16.09 -3.05 -3.17
N GLY A 526 17.20 -2.71 -3.83
CA GLY A 526 17.44 -1.34 -4.29
C GLY A 526 18.81 -1.13 -4.94
N LEU A 527 18.96 0.05 -5.52
CA LEU A 527 20.20 0.59 -6.09
C LEU A 527 20.45 1.96 -5.47
N ALA A 528 21.73 2.31 -5.27
CA ALA A 528 22.08 3.67 -4.90
C ALA A 528 23.40 4.10 -5.54
N PHE A 529 23.44 5.35 -5.98
CA PHE A 529 24.69 6.02 -6.31
C PHE A 529 25.19 6.82 -5.10
N ARG A 530 26.49 6.78 -4.87
CA ARG A 530 27.23 7.66 -3.96
C ARG A 530 28.18 8.52 -4.76
N GLN A 531 28.28 9.80 -4.43
CA GLN A 531 29.34 10.64 -4.97
C GLN A 531 30.58 10.45 -4.09
N ASP A 532 31.67 9.94 -4.64
CA ASP A 532 32.96 9.84 -3.97
C ASP A 532 33.98 10.80 -4.62
N VAL A 533 35.10 11.07 -3.94
CA VAL A 533 36.23 11.88 -4.46
C VAL A 533 36.76 11.28 -5.77
N GLY A 534 36.66 9.96 -5.93
CA GLY A 534 37.03 9.23 -7.15
C GLY A 534 35.97 9.19 -8.26
N GLY A 535 34.80 9.81 -8.07
CA GLY A 535 33.66 9.74 -9.00
C GLY A 535 32.43 9.03 -8.42
N PRO A 536 31.37 8.82 -9.22
CA PRO A 536 30.19 8.11 -8.75
C PRO A 536 30.52 6.64 -8.47
N GLN A 537 30.02 6.12 -7.34
CA GLN A 537 30.05 4.71 -6.96
C GLN A 537 28.62 4.17 -6.99
N LEU A 538 28.41 3.04 -7.68
CA LEU A 538 27.14 2.32 -7.66
C LEU A 538 27.21 1.18 -6.66
N ILE A 539 26.13 1.01 -5.90
CA ILE A 539 25.91 -0.16 -5.04
C ILE A 539 24.55 -0.80 -5.31
N SER A 540 24.48 -2.12 -5.13
CA SER A 540 23.24 -2.89 -5.07
C SER A 540 23.19 -3.71 -3.78
N MET A 541 22.00 -3.90 -3.23
CA MET A 541 21.76 -4.78 -2.09
C MET A 541 20.57 -5.69 -2.40
N ALA A 542 20.58 -6.91 -1.87
CA ALA A 542 19.54 -7.89 -2.09
C ALA A 542 19.19 -8.68 -0.83
N GLU A 543 18.04 -9.36 -0.87
CA GLU A 543 17.56 -10.28 0.17
C GLU A 543 18.51 -11.47 0.42
N ASP A 544 19.51 -11.66 -0.44
CA ASP A 544 20.60 -12.61 -0.22
C ASP A 544 21.60 -12.18 0.86
N ARG A 545 21.37 -11.00 1.47
CA ARG A 545 22.16 -10.37 2.55
C ARG A 545 23.50 -9.83 2.08
N THR A 546 23.68 -9.65 0.78
CA THR A 546 24.92 -9.12 0.21
C THR A 546 24.73 -7.71 -0.35
N LEU A 547 25.76 -6.89 -0.15
CA LEU A 547 25.96 -5.63 -0.83
C LEU A 547 27.07 -5.82 -1.86
N ILE A 548 26.83 -5.35 -3.08
CA ILE A 548 27.80 -5.38 -4.17
C ILE A 548 28.14 -3.96 -4.59
N GLU A 549 29.44 -3.68 -4.70
CA GLU A 549 29.96 -2.42 -5.21
C GLU A 549 30.45 -2.61 -6.65
N TYR A 550 30.19 -1.63 -7.51
CA TYR A 550 30.61 -1.66 -8.91
C TYR A 550 31.72 -0.66 -9.18
N ASP A 551 32.64 -1.05 -10.06
CA ASP A 551 33.75 -0.21 -10.48
C ASP A 551 33.39 0.55 -11.77
N LEU A 552 32.75 1.71 -11.62
CA LEU A 552 32.29 2.51 -12.76
C LEU A 552 33.42 3.10 -13.61
N ILE A 553 34.64 3.20 -13.07
CA ILE A 553 35.80 3.77 -13.78
C ILE A 553 36.30 2.77 -14.82
N HIS A 554 36.32 1.48 -14.47
CA HIS A 554 36.79 0.41 -15.35
C HIS A 554 35.67 -0.21 -16.21
N CYS A 555 34.42 0.19 -16.00
CA CYS A 555 33.31 -0.19 -16.87
C CYS A 555 33.46 0.46 -18.25
N SER A 556 33.23 -0.32 -19.30
CA SER A 556 33.22 0.18 -20.68
C SER A 556 32.29 -0.65 -21.56
N ILE A 557 31.90 -0.11 -22.71
CA ILE A 557 30.99 -0.79 -23.64
C ILE A 557 31.57 -2.12 -24.14
N GLY A 558 32.91 -2.21 -24.28
CA GLY A 558 33.59 -3.44 -24.67
C GLY A 558 33.89 -4.39 -23.51
N GLY A 559 34.05 -3.86 -22.29
CA GLY A 559 34.41 -4.63 -21.09
C GLY A 559 33.23 -5.02 -20.19
N GLY A 560 32.05 -4.44 -20.41
CA GLY A 560 30.86 -4.68 -19.60
C GLY A 560 30.90 -4.01 -18.23
N LEU A 561 30.04 -4.51 -17.33
CA LEU A 561 29.91 -4.07 -15.95
C LEU A 561 30.88 -4.84 -15.04
N VAL A 562 31.71 -4.12 -14.30
CA VAL A 562 32.79 -4.69 -13.45
C VAL A 562 32.43 -4.57 -11.97
N LEU A 563 32.63 -5.65 -11.22
CA LEU A 563 32.44 -5.67 -9.77
C LEU A 563 33.71 -5.23 -9.05
N LYS A 564 33.55 -4.41 -8.01
CA LYS A 564 34.63 -3.94 -7.12
C LYS A 564 34.74 -4.83 -5.87
N SER A 565 33.63 -5.06 -5.19
CA SER A 565 33.60 -5.84 -3.94
C SER A 565 32.21 -6.44 -3.68
N GLN A 566 32.18 -7.51 -2.88
CA GLN A 566 30.96 -8.13 -2.37
C GLN A 566 31.12 -8.32 -0.86
N VAL A 567 30.16 -7.80 -0.09
CA VAL A 567 30.18 -7.81 1.38
C VAL A 567 28.87 -8.40 1.89
N ARG A 568 28.95 -9.32 2.85
CA ARG A 568 27.77 -9.81 3.58
C ARG A 568 27.42 -8.81 4.68
N MET A 569 26.23 -8.24 4.63
CA MET A 569 25.78 -7.20 5.56
C MET A 569 25.00 -7.76 6.75
N GLU A 570 24.38 -8.93 6.59
CA GLU A 570 23.55 -9.56 7.62
C GLU A 570 23.87 -11.05 7.78
N GLN A 571 23.87 -11.51 9.04
CA GLN A 571 24.09 -12.91 9.36
C GLN A 571 22.79 -13.72 9.30
N ARG A 572 21.72 -13.23 9.93
CA ARG A 572 20.41 -13.90 10.02
C ARG A 572 19.37 -13.21 9.15
N ALA A 573 19.01 -11.97 9.49
CA ALA A 573 17.95 -11.20 8.89
C ALA A 573 18.17 -10.90 7.40
N SER A 574 17.08 -10.85 6.64
CA SER A 574 17.06 -10.33 5.28
C SER A 574 16.96 -8.79 5.29
N PRO A 575 17.81 -8.06 4.54
CA PRO A 575 17.70 -6.61 4.44
C PRO A 575 16.43 -6.24 3.66
N CYS A 576 15.79 -5.13 4.06
CA CYS A 576 14.52 -4.67 3.49
C CYS A 576 14.68 -3.34 2.74
N ALA A 577 15.51 -2.43 3.23
CA ALA A 577 15.78 -1.14 2.60
C ALA A 577 17.19 -0.65 2.94
N PHE A 578 17.71 0.27 2.13
CA PHE A 578 18.93 1.01 2.46
C PHE A 578 18.93 2.42 1.86
N THR A 579 19.66 3.33 2.50
CA THR A 579 19.91 4.68 1.97
C THR A 579 21.19 5.25 2.55
N TRP A 580 21.81 6.18 1.83
CA TRP A 580 22.94 6.93 2.36
C TRP A 580 22.44 7.98 3.33
N SER A 581 23.11 8.08 4.48
CA SER A 581 22.88 9.20 5.40
C SER A 581 23.20 10.52 4.71
N PRO A 582 22.43 11.58 4.97
CA PRO A 582 22.77 12.92 4.51
C PRO A 582 24.12 13.36 5.08
N SER A 583 24.94 14.01 4.25
CA SER A 583 26.33 14.41 4.58
C SER A 583 26.47 15.33 5.80
N VAL A 584 25.36 15.89 6.30
CA VAL A 584 25.34 16.81 7.44
C VAL A 584 25.06 16.08 8.77
N SER A 585 24.52 14.85 8.71
CA SER A 585 24.03 14.16 9.91
C SER A 585 25.11 13.37 10.65
N TYR A 586 26.19 12.99 9.98
CA TYR A 586 27.33 12.28 10.57
C TYR A 586 28.65 12.83 10.02
N SER A 587 29.73 12.72 10.80
CA SER A 587 31.07 13.17 10.38
C SER A 587 31.64 12.37 9.20
N ASP A 588 31.17 11.14 9.03
CA ASP A 588 31.55 10.22 7.96
C ASP A 588 30.33 9.84 7.13
N ASP A 589 30.55 9.37 5.91
CA ASP A 589 29.50 8.74 5.11
C ASP A 589 29.00 7.47 5.82
N VAL A 590 27.73 7.47 6.23
CA VAL A 590 27.07 6.32 6.86
C VAL A 590 26.02 5.74 5.91
N LEU A 591 26.03 4.43 5.74
CA LEU A 591 25.00 3.66 5.07
C LEU A 591 23.98 3.19 6.10
N ILE A 592 22.71 3.58 5.94
CA ILE A 592 21.61 3.17 6.81
C ILE A 592 20.91 1.99 6.13
N THR A 593 20.69 0.89 6.85
CA THR A 593 19.91 -0.24 6.37
C THR A 593 18.77 -0.57 7.34
N SER A 594 17.70 -1.16 6.82
CA SER A 594 16.65 -1.82 7.61
C SER A 594 16.56 -3.30 7.28
N ASN A 595 16.02 -4.11 8.19
CA ASN A 595 15.86 -5.55 7.99
C ASN A 595 14.54 -6.09 8.56
N GLU A 596 14.26 -7.37 8.29
CA GLU A 596 13.02 -8.06 8.68
C GLU A 596 12.88 -8.28 10.21
N GLU A 597 13.94 -8.05 10.99
CA GLU A 597 13.96 -8.14 12.44
C GLU A 597 13.73 -6.77 13.12
N TYR A 598 13.18 -5.80 12.38
CA TYR A 598 12.87 -4.44 12.86
C TYR A 598 14.10 -3.70 13.38
N LYS A 599 15.25 -3.87 12.71
CA LYS A 599 16.47 -3.13 13.06
C LYS A 599 16.81 -2.09 12.01
N PHE A 600 17.31 -0.96 12.49
CA PHE A 600 18.17 -0.09 11.69
C PHE A 600 19.63 -0.40 12.03
N LYS A 601 20.46 -0.55 10.99
CA LYS A 601 21.91 -0.66 11.15
C LYS A 601 22.61 0.48 10.44
N LEU A 602 23.62 1.03 11.09
CA LEU A 602 24.46 2.10 10.57
C LEU A 602 25.82 1.52 10.20
N PHE A 603 26.18 1.52 8.93
CA PHE A 603 27.47 1.02 8.46
C PHE A 603 28.37 2.15 8.00
N SER A 604 29.67 2.03 8.25
CA SER A 604 30.67 2.91 7.66
C SER A 604 30.65 2.79 6.13
N GLY A 605 30.49 3.91 5.43
CA GLY A 605 30.48 3.95 3.97
C GLY A 605 31.78 3.46 3.33
N ASN A 606 32.90 3.55 4.05
CA ASN A 606 34.21 3.12 3.54
C ASN A 606 34.53 1.67 3.93
N THR A 607 34.51 1.37 5.23
CA THR A 607 34.92 0.04 5.74
C THR A 607 33.82 -0.99 5.75
N LYS A 608 32.54 -0.57 5.61
CA LYS A 608 31.35 -1.40 5.81
C LYS A 608 31.25 -2.05 7.20
N ALA A 609 32.02 -1.56 8.17
CA ALA A 609 31.89 -1.98 9.57
C ALA A 609 30.57 -1.45 10.15
N CYS A 610 29.88 -2.29 10.93
CA CYS A 610 28.70 -1.90 11.68
C CYS A 610 29.10 -0.92 12.79
N LYS A 611 28.55 0.29 12.76
CA LYS A 611 28.75 1.33 13.77
C LYS A 611 27.72 1.25 14.89
N LYS A 612 26.45 0.95 14.56
CA LYS A 612 25.34 0.82 15.52
C LYS A 612 24.27 -0.13 15.01
N THR A 613 23.66 -0.88 15.92
CA THR A 613 22.38 -1.57 15.72
C THR A 613 21.32 -0.93 16.59
N LEU A 614 20.18 -0.58 16.00
CA LEU A 614 19.12 0.21 16.64
C LEU A 614 17.76 -0.43 16.39
N LEU A 615 16.83 -0.29 17.33
CA LEU A 615 15.44 -0.65 17.10
C LEU A 615 14.81 0.31 16.07
N ALA A 616 14.34 -0.23 14.94
CA ALA A 616 13.56 0.53 13.97
C ALA A 616 12.11 0.69 14.46
N PRO A 617 11.33 1.63 13.91
CA PRO A 617 9.92 1.78 14.26
C PRO A 617 9.17 0.46 14.08
N THR A 618 8.39 0.07 15.09
CA THR A 618 7.64 -1.20 15.14
C THR A 618 6.16 -1.04 14.75
N TYR A 619 5.82 0.04 14.06
CA TYR A 619 4.46 0.29 13.60
C TYR A 619 4.15 -0.56 12.35
N GLY A 620 3.31 -1.58 12.51
CA GLY A 620 2.98 -2.50 11.42
C GLY A 620 4.09 -3.50 11.15
N GLY A 621 4.57 -3.58 9.89
CA GLY A 621 5.62 -4.51 9.47
C GLY A 621 7.03 -3.91 9.51
N PRO A 622 8.06 -4.68 9.09
CA PRO A 622 9.42 -4.16 8.95
C PRO A 622 9.49 -3.01 7.95
N VAL A 623 10.37 -2.05 8.22
CA VAL A 623 10.62 -0.91 7.33
C VAL A 623 11.23 -1.40 6.02
N ASN A 624 10.59 -1.11 4.89
CA ASN A 624 11.00 -1.58 3.56
C ASN A 624 11.36 -0.46 2.57
N LYS A 625 11.11 0.80 2.91
CA LYS A 625 11.66 1.96 2.18
C LYS A 625 12.05 3.03 3.19
N ILE A 626 13.17 3.69 2.91
CA ILE A 626 13.70 4.77 3.73
C ILE A 626 14.18 5.91 2.83
N ILE A 627 13.72 7.12 3.13
CA ILE A 627 13.96 8.32 2.30
C ILE A 627 14.36 9.47 3.22
N PRO A 628 15.55 10.06 3.06
CA PRO A 628 15.91 11.29 3.75
C PRO A 628 14.99 12.44 3.33
N VAL A 629 14.54 13.25 4.30
CA VAL A 629 13.62 14.37 4.05
C VAL A 629 14.32 15.71 4.33
N ALA A 630 14.48 16.54 3.28
CA ALA A 630 15.17 17.85 3.19
C ALA A 630 16.67 17.80 2.81
N ASP A 631 17.30 18.97 2.60
CA ASP A 631 18.75 19.10 2.34
C ASP A 631 19.57 19.40 3.62
N LYS A 632 18.90 19.74 4.73
CA LYS A 632 19.50 19.96 6.07
C LYS A 632 19.01 18.94 7.12
N VAL A 633 18.75 17.72 6.65
CA VAL A 633 17.89 16.68 7.25
C VAL A 633 18.08 16.44 8.75
N THR A 634 16.97 16.61 9.49
CA THR A 634 16.75 16.08 10.84
C THR A 634 15.83 14.84 10.84
N PHE A 635 15.23 14.43 9.71
CA PHE A 635 14.20 13.38 9.67
C PHE A 635 14.32 12.41 8.48
N LEU A 636 14.01 11.16 8.72
CA LEU A 636 13.88 10.10 7.73
C LEU A 636 12.41 9.71 7.60
N ALA A 637 11.87 9.72 6.39
CA ALA A 637 10.57 9.14 6.11
C ALA A 637 10.73 7.66 5.79
N TYR A 638 9.79 6.85 6.25
CA TYR A 638 9.81 5.42 5.99
C TYR A 638 8.43 4.88 5.59
N SER A 639 8.43 3.74 4.91
CA SER A 639 7.25 2.90 4.72
C SER A 639 7.52 1.47 5.13
N THR A 640 6.46 0.74 5.41
CA THR A 640 6.45 -0.72 5.52
C THR A 640 5.91 -1.33 4.22
N ALA A 641 6.05 -2.65 4.06
CA ALA A 641 5.51 -3.35 2.89
C ALA A 641 4.00 -3.12 2.74
N GLU A 642 3.29 -3.12 3.85
CA GLU A 642 1.85 -2.90 3.89
C GLU A 642 1.47 -1.84 4.91
N ARG A 643 0.47 -1.05 4.55
CA ARG A 643 -0.29 -0.14 5.39
C ARG A 643 0.43 1.08 5.95
N VAL A 644 1.64 0.99 6.48
CA VAL A 644 2.19 2.03 7.34
C VAL A 644 3.24 2.89 6.64
N ILE A 645 3.14 4.20 6.85
CA ILE A 645 4.24 5.16 6.63
C ILE A 645 4.55 5.89 7.92
N GLY A 646 5.72 6.51 8.00
CA GLY A 646 6.07 7.28 9.17
C GLY A 646 7.28 8.19 9.01
N LEU A 647 7.62 8.86 10.10
CA LEU A 647 8.80 9.70 10.24
C LEU A 647 9.65 9.23 11.43
N VAL A 648 10.97 9.34 11.29
CA VAL A 648 11.96 9.10 12.35
C VAL A 648 12.91 10.28 12.42
N LYS A 649 13.24 10.75 13.61
CA LYS A 649 14.14 11.89 13.84
C LYS A 649 15.59 11.44 14.04
N PHE A 650 16.55 12.19 13.49
CA PHE A 650 17.99 12.07 13.74
C PHE A 650 18.42 12.77 15.06
N PRO A 651 19.50 12.32 15.72
CA PRO A 651 20.26 11.11 15.40
C PRO A 651 19.42 9.84 15.68
N LEU A 652 19.64 8.80 14.89
CA LEU A 652 18.98 7.52 15.10
C LEU A 652 19.57 6.85 16.35
N ASP A 653 18.72 6.52 17.31
CA ASP A 653 19.11 5.96 18.61
C ASP A 653 18.12 4.91 19.16
N GLY A 654 17.08 4.56 18.39
CA GLY A 654 16.03 3.63 18.80
C GLY A 654 15.02 4.20 19.81
N ASN A 655 15.04 5.52 20.06
CA ASN A 655 14.07 6.15 20.95
C ASN A 655 12.66 6.10 20.32
N PRO A 656 11.67 5.46 20.97
CA PRO A 656 10.32 5.31 20.40
C PRO A 656 9.63 6.66 20.20
N ASN A 657 9.92 7.67 21.03
CA ASN A 657 9.34 9.01 20.96
C ASN A 657 9.95 9.88 19.83
N LYS A 658 11.00 9.41 19.16
CA LYS A 658 11.56 10.01 17.94
C LYS A 658 11.00 9.40 16.66
N SER A 659 10.02 8.51 16.77
CA SER A 659 9.37 7.89 15.62
C SER A 659 7.85 7.96 15.72
N MET A 660 7.19 7.90 14.56
CA MET A 660 5.74 7.74 14.49
C MET A 660 5.36 7.01 13.21
N GLY A 661 4.25 6.27 13.25
CA GLY A 661 3.69 5.58 12.10
C GLY A 661 2.18 5.82 11.97
N MET A 662 1.67 5.81 10.76
CA MET A 662 0.24 5.93 10.43
C MET A 662 -0.14 5.03 9.27
N ILE A 663 -1.40 4.57 9.27
CA ILE A 663 -1.97 3.83 8.15
C ILE A 663 -2.15 4.78 6.96
N ALA A 664 -1.39 4.53 5.90
CA ALA A 664 -1.45 5.23 4.65
C ALA A 664 -2.34 4.56 3.61
N HIS A 665 -2.40 3.22 3.58
CA HIS A 665 -3.19 2.45 2.62
C HIS A 665 -3.73 1.17 3.30
N PRO A 666 -4.81 0.53 2.81
CA PRO A 666 -5.36 -0.68 3.44
C PRO A 666 -4.52 -1.94 3.17
N LYS A 667 -3.67 -1.90 2.12
CA LYS A 667 -2.84 -3.02 1.64
C LYS A 667 -1.41 -2.55 1.36
N GLU A 668 -0.78 -3.07 0.29
CA GLU A 668 0.59 -2.78 -0.13
C GLU A 668 0.84 -1.29 -0.41
N ILE A 669 2.05 -0.83 -0.06
CA ILE A 669 2.57 0.48 -0.46
C ILE A 669 3.58 0.28 -1.61
N SER A 670 3.10 0.42 -2.84
CA SER A 670 3.91 0.20 -4.05
C SER A 670 4.89 1.35 -4.33
N GLY A 671 4.52 2.57 -3.95
CA GLY A 671 5.29 3.79 -4.22
C GLY A 671 5.45 4.66 -2.98
N PHE A 672 6.63 5.23 -2.78
CA PHE A 672 6.92 6.13 -1.67
C PHE A 672 8.01 7.13 -2.07
N CYS A 673 7.76 8.43 -1.91
CA CYS A 673 8.73 9.49 -2.24
C CYS A 673 8.46 10.76 -1.42
N ALA A 674 9.45 11.65 -1.36
CA ALA A 674 9.33 12.93 -0.65
C ALA A 674 9.52 14.10 -1.61
N ALA A 675 8.84 15.22 -1.34
CA ALA A 675 9.09 16.46 -2.04
C ALA A 675 10.47 17.03 -1.65
N PRO A 676 11.21 17.66 -2.60
CA PRO A 676 12.52 18.27 -2.32
C PRO A 676 12.48 19.34 -1.23
N ASP A 677 11.35 20.05 -1.12
CA ASP A 677 11.12 21.07 -0.09
C ASP A 677 10.73 20.50 1.28
N ALA A 678 10.69 19.16 1.41
CA ALA A 678 10.32 18.43 2.61
C ALA A 678 8.92 18.69 3.15
N ARG A 679 8.08 19.48 2.47
CA ARG A 679 6.71 19.80 2.93
C ARG A 679 5.75 18.63 2.77
N PHE A 680 6.02 17.77 1.79
CA PHE A 680 5.17 16.64 1.48
C PHE A 680 5.91 15.33 1.38
N VAL A 681 5.28 14.28 1.88
CA VAL A 681 5.60 12.87 1.59
C VAL A 681 4.44 12.29 0.79
N PHE A 682 4.73 11.40 -0.15
CA PHE A 682 3.74 10.75 -0.99
C PHE A 682 3.82 9.24 -0.84
N SER A 683 2.66 8.59 -0.80
CA SER A 683 2.52 7.13 -0.80
C SER A 683 1.53 6.69 -1.87
N ALA A 684 1.77 5.56 -2.52
CA ALA A 684 0.85 4.95 -3.48
C ALA A 684 0.41 3.56 -3.00
N GLY A 685 -0.89 3.29 -3.06
CA GLY A 685 -1.51 2.10 -2.47
C GLY A 685 -1.66 0.92 -3.40
N GLY A 686 -0.79 0.82 -4.42
CA GLY A 686 -0.75 -0.32 -5.33
C GLY A 686 -2.13 -0.69 -5.89
N PRO A 687 -2.74 -1.80 -5.42
CA PRO A 687 -4.07 -2.25 -5.82
C PRO A 687 -5.23 -1.27 -5.59
N ASP A 688 -5.13 -0.34 -4.63
CA ASP A 688 -6.24 0.59 -4.34
C ASP A 688 -6.35 1.75 -5.35
N GLY A 689 -5.36 1.89 -6.25
CA GLY A 689 -5.38 2.87 -7.33
C GLY A 689 -5.23 4.33 -6.87
N SER A 690 -4.80 4.57 -5.63
CA SER A 690 -4.72 5.90 -5.03
C SER A 690 -3.31 6.32 -4.64
N VAL A 691 -3.06 7.64 -4.66
CA VAL A 691 -1.86 8.26 -4.10
C VAL A 691 -2.28 9.22 -3.00
N HIS A 692 -1.67 9.11 -1.83
CA HIS A 692 -1.87 10.02 -0.71
C HIS A 692 -0.71 10.99 -0.60
N GLN A 693 -1.03 12.27 -0.42
CA GLN A 693 -0.08 13.33 -0.11
C GLN A 693 -0.21 13.72 1.35
N TRP A 694 0.90 13.63 2.06
CA TRP A 694 1.02 13.84 3.50
C TRP A 694 1.80 15.11 3.75
N GLU A 695 1.20 16.07 4.45
CA GLU A 695 1.89 17.24 4.99
C GLU A 695 2.77 16.83 6.17
N THR A 696 4.02 17.26 6.17
CA THR A 696 4.98 16.99 7.24
C THR A 696 4.92 18.08 8.32
N LYS A 697 4.80 17.64 9.58
CA LYS A 697 4.74 18.50 10.77
C LYS A 697 5.80 18.09 11.77
N PHE A 698 7.05 18.46 11.48
CA PHE A 698 8.23 18.06 12.25
C PHE A 698 8.17 18.46 13.73
N ASP A 699 7.52 19.58 14.05
CA ASP A 699 7.39 20.07 15.43
C ASP A 699 6.61 19.13 16.34
N SER A 700 5.66 18.37 15.80
CA SER A 700 4.91 17.37 16.57
C SER A 700 5.83 16.29 17.13
N LEU A 701 6.82 15.85 16.35
CA LEU A 701 7.77 14.82 16.78
C LEU A 701 8.82 15.39 17.74
N ASN A 702 9.21 16.65 17.57
CA ASN A 702 10.04 17.37 18.54
C ASN A 702 9.34 17.48 19.91
N GLN A 703 8.03 17.72 19.93
CA GLN A 703 7.24 17.76 21.16
C GLN A 703 7.05 16.37 21.79
N ALA A 704 6.90 15.32 20.96
CA ALA A 704 6.81 13.94 21.45
C ALA A 704 8.10 13.52 22.16
N GLU A 705 9.26 13.77 21.55
CA GLU A 705 10.57 13.54 22.16
C GLU A 705 10.71 14.27 23.50
N ALA A 706 10.38 15.56 23.54
CA ALA A 706 10.49 16.37 24.76
C ALA A 706 9.61 15.85 25.92
N LYS A 707 8.47 15.21 25.61
CA LYS A 707 7.59 14.58 26.61
C LYS A 707 8.05 13.19 27.03
N GLY A 708 8.82 12.51 26.19
CA GLY A 708 9.32 11.15 26.43
C GLY A 708 10.38 11.04 27.53
N GLY A 709 10.91 12.16 28.01
CA GLY A 709 12.01 12.20 28.99
C GLY A 709 13.39 12.10 28.34
N ALA A 710 14.43 12.15 29.17
CA ALA A 710 15.83 12.11 28.75
C ALA A 710 16.55 10.86 29.26
N GLY A 711 17.67 10.51 28.62
CA GLY A 711 18.47 9.34 29.00
C GLY A 711 17.72 8.03 28.76
N ILE A 712 17.57 7.22 29.82
CA ILE A 712 16.96 5.90 29.75
C ILE A 712 15.42 5.91 29.70
N GLU A 713 14.76 7.00 30.14
CA GLU A 713 13.29 7.02 30.32
C GLU A 713 12.49 6.56 29.09
N PRO A 714 12.81 6.99 27.86
CA PRO A 714 12.08 6.54 26.67
C PRO A 714 12.16 5.03 26.40
N TYR A 715 13.23 4.38 26.86
CA TYR A 715 13.49 2.96 26.59
C TYR A 715 12.86 2.06 27.65
N VAL A 716 12.60 2.58 28.85
CA VAL A 716 11.93 1.84 29.91
C VAL A 716 10.51 1.44 29.51
N THR A 717 9.82 2.27 28.72
CA THR A 717 8.47 1.94 28.21
C THR A 717 8.47 0.78 27.22
N LEU A 718 9.63 0.42 26.70
CA LEU A 718 9.81 -0.76 25.84
C LEU A 718 10.12 -2.02 26.65
N ILE A 719 10.29 -1.92 27.96
CA ILE A 719 10.57 -3.06 28.83
C ILE A 719 9.27 -3.52 29.51
N GLN A 720 9.02 -4.82 29.51
CA GLN A 720 7.82 -5.41 30.10
C GLN A 720 7.71 -5.06 31.60
N GLY A 721 6.58 -4.47 31.99
CA GLY A 721 6.33 -4.04 33.37
C GLY A 721 7.11 -2.78 33.80
N GLU A 722 7.84 -2.14 32.89
CA GLU A 722 8.61 -0.90 33.13
C GLU A 722 9.51 -1.02 34.38
N ARG A 723 9.68 0.06 35.16
CA ARG A 723 10.57 0.08 36.35
C ARG A 723 10.11 -0.83 37.49
N ASN A 724 8.83 -1.17 37.54
CA ASN A 724 8.25 -1.94 38.64
C ASN A 724 8.08 -3.43 38.30
N GLY A 725 8.36 -3.81 37.05
CA GLY A 725 8.26 -5.18 36.56
C GLY A 725 9.30 -6.11 37.18
N THR A 726 8.99 -7.41 37.19
CA THR A 726 9.92 -8.47 37.61
C THR A 726 11.16 -8.48 36.72
N PHE A 727 10.97 -8.35 35.42
CA PHE A 727 12.06 -8.32 34.44
C PHE A 727 13.05 -7.17 34.65
N TRP A 728 12.58 -6.00 35.10
CA TRP A 728 13.47 -4.89 35.47
C TRP A 728 14.35 -5.20 36.69
N LYS A 729 13.84 -5.98 37.64
CA LYS A 729 14.63 -6.47 38.78
C LYS A 729 15.68 -7.47 38.30
N GLU A 730 15.29 -8.42 37.45
CA GLU A 730 16.21 -9.38 36.84
C GLU A 730 17.35 -8.68 36.07
N LEU A 731 17.03 -7.65 35.26
CA LEU A 731 18.03 -6.79 34.61
C LEU A 731 19.09 -6.25 35.58
N LYS A 732 18.66 -5.75 36.74
CA LYS A 732 19.56 -5.24 37.76
C LYS A 732 20.35 -6.35 38.43
N GLU A 733 19.71 -7.47 38.75
CA GLU A 733 20.34 -8.61 39.40
C GLU A 733 21.45 -9.20 38.52
N TYR A 734 21.21 -9.41 37.23
CA TYR A 734 22.24 -9.87 36.30
C TYR A 734 23.36 -8.85 36.11
N PHE A 735 23.05 -7.55 36.11
CA PHE A 735 24.07 -6.51 36.08
C PHE A 735 25.00 -6.57 37.31
N TYR A 736 24.44 -6.74 38.51
CA TYR A 736 25.26 -6.91 39.72
C TYR A 736 26.02 -8.24 39.73
N TYR A 737 25.39 -9.32 39.29
CA TYR A 737 26.02 -10.62 39.21
C TYR A 737 27.23 -10.62 38.25
N ALA A 738 27.13 -9.93 37.11
CA ALA A 738 28.26 -9.75 36.20
C ALA A 738 29.46 -9.06 36.86
N GLN A 739 29.23 -8.11 37.78
CA GLN A 739 30.31 -7.47 38.54
C GLN A 739 30.98 -8.44 39.49
N ILE A 740 30.20 -9.29 40.18
CA ILE A 740 30.71 -10.33 41.09
C ILE A 740 31.54 -11.35 40.30
N ARG A 741 31.02 -11.83 39.18
CA ARG A 741 31.68 -12.80 38.31
C ARG A 741 33.03 -12.29 37.79
N SER A 742 33.11 -11.02 37.40
CA SER A 742 34.37 -10.41 36.93
C SER A 742 35.47 -10.35 38.00
N GLN A 743 35.10 -10.44 39.29
CA GLN A 743 36.02 -10.45 40.43
C GLN A 743 36.38 -11.88 40.90
N GLY A 744 35.78 -12.91 40.27
CA GLY A 744 35.86 -14.30 40.71
C GLY A 744 34.71 -14.66 41.64
N GLU A 745 33.87 -15.60 41.20
CA GLU A 745 32.70 -16.07 41.97
C GLU A 745 33.12 -16.68 43.32
N ASP A 746 34.25 -17.39 43.35
CA ASP A 746 34.84 -18.01 44.55
C ASP A 746 35.89 -17.14 45.26
N SER A 747 35.94 -15.84 44.96
CA SER A 747 36.91 -14.93 45.59
C SER A 747 36.63 -14.79 47.09
N THR A 748 37.69 -14.85 47.90
CA THR A 748 37.60 -14.61 49.35
C THR A 748 37.67 -13.12 49.71
N ASP A 749 38.01 -12.25 48.74
CA ASP A 749 38.05 -10.81 48.93
C ASP A 749 36.64 -10.21 48.88
N PRO A 750 36.34 -9.12 49.62
CA PRO A 750 35.04 -8.48 49.56
C PRO A 750 34.71 -7.98 48.14
N HIS A 751 33.60 -8.44 47.56
CA HIS A 751 33.13 -7.97 46.26
C HIS A 751 32.79 -6.47 46.29
N GLN A 752 33.36 -5.72 45.36
CA GLN A 752 33.06 -4.30 45.18
C GLN A 752 31.96 -4.15 44.13
N LEU A 753 30.83 -3.57 44.51
CA LEU A 753 29.76 -3.21 43.57
C LEU A 753 29.95 -1.76 43.11
N GLY A 754 30.11 -1.58 41.80
CA GLY A 754 30.22 -0.29 41.13
C GLY A 754 29.03 0.02 40.22
N ASN A 755 29.16 1.11 39.47
CA ASN A 755 28.14 1.54 38.50
C ASN A 755 28.40 1.03 37.08
N HIS A 756 29.40 0.15 36.90
CA HIS A 756 29.86 -0.30 35.58
C HIS A 756 30.15 -1.80 35.53
N ILE A 757 30.04 -2.40 34.35
CA ILE A 757 30.52 -3.75 34.02
C ILE A 757 31.56 -3.68 32.89
N ALA A 758 32.47 -4.65 32.84
CA ALA A 758 33.42 -4.79 31.73
C ALA A 758 32.69 -5.16 30.43
N ILE A 759 33.19 -4.69 29.29
CA ILE A 759 32.58 -4.93 27.97
C ILE A 759 32.45 -6.43 27.64
N ASN A 760 33.40 -7.25 28.10
CA ASN A 760 33.38 -8.70 27.85
C ASN A 760 32.25 -9.44 28.60
N GLU A 761 31.61 -8.81 29.59
CA GLU A 761 30.47 -9.41 30.30
C GLU A 761 29.14 -9.15 29.58
N ILE A 762 29.09 -8.22 28.62
CA ILE A 762 27.83 -7.87 27.94
C ILE A 762 27.18 -9.08 27.28
N PRO A 763 27.89 -9.94 26.51
CA PRO A 763 27.28 -11.11 25.88
C PRO A 763 26.68 -12.09 26.90
N ASN A 764 27.34 -12.25 28.06
CA ASN A 764 26.85 -13.12 29.13
C ASN A 764 25.54 -12.57 29.71
N VAL A 765 25.48 -11.27 29.97
CA VAL A 765 24.27 -10.62 30.49
C VAL A 765 23.14 -10.66 29.46
N MET A 766 23.42 -10.39 28.18
CA MET A 766 22.42 -10.52 27.11
C MET A 766 21.79 -11.92 27.07
N ARG A 767 22.62 -12.97 27.14
CA ARG A 767 22.19 -14.38 27.15
C ARG A 767 21.36 -14.73 28.38
N ALA A 768 21.76 -14.23 29.56
CA ALA A 768 21.00 -14.42 30.80
C ALA A 768 19.62 -13.75 30.76
N LEU A 769 19.48 -12.66 30.00
CA LEU A 769 18.22 -11.94 29.77
C LEU A 769 17.36 -12.54 28.64
N GLY A 770 17.70 -13.74 28.17
CA GLY A 770 16.96 -14.44 27.12
C GLY A 770 17.24 -13.95 25.70
N PHE A 771 18.24 -13.07 25.49
CA PHE A 771 18.70 -12.70 24.16
C PHE A 771 19.98 -13.45 23.82
N TYR A 772 19.91 -14.31 22.80
CA TYR A 772 21.04 -15.14 22.35
C TYR A 772 21.65 -14.57 21.06
N PRO A 773 22.55 -13.57 21.14
CA PRO A 773 23.20 -13.01 19.97
C PRO A 773 24.11 -14.04 19.31
N THR A 774 24.17 -14.00 17.98
CA THR A 774 25.16 -14.76 17.21
C THR A 774 26.56 -14.16 17.43
N GLU A 775 27.63 -14.91 17.19
CA GLU A 775 29.01 -14.41 17.36
C GLU A 775 29.30 -13.16 16.52
N SER A 776 28.74 -13.06 15.31
CA SER A 776 28.81 -11.83 14.51
C SER A 776 28.07 -10.65 15.17
N GLN A 777 26.94 -10.90 15.84
CA GLN A 777 26.21 -9.84 16.57
C GLN A 777 26.94 -9.45 17.85
N VAL A 778 27.62 -10.40 18.51
CA VAL A 778 28.50 -10.12 19.65
C VAL A 778 29.64 -9.21 19.21
N GLU A 779 30.30 -9.52 18.09
CA GLU A 779 31.36 -8.66 17.54
C GLU A 779 30.85 -7.24 17.24
N ASP A 780 29.72 -7.12 16.55
CA ASP A 780 29.07 -5.83 16.26
C ASP A 780 28.74 -5.06 17.54
N LEU A 781 28.17 -5.74 18.55
CA LEU A 781 27.81 -5.15 19.83
C LEU A 781 29.04 -4.64 20.59
N LEU A 782 30.11 -5.43 20.67
CA LEU A 782 31.33 -5.04 21.39
C LEU A 782 32.04 -3.90 20.65
N ASN A 783 32.05 -3.91 19.32
CA ASN A 783 32.63 -2.84 18.50
C ASN A 783 31.84 -1.54 18.61
N GLU A 784 30.50 -1.60 18.62
CA GLU A 784 29.63 -0.44 18.86
C GLU A 784 29.97 0.25 20.18
N VAL A 785 30.18 -0.52 21.25
CA VAL A 785 30.51 0.02 22.57
C VAL A 785 31.95 0.53 22.63
N ARG A 786 32.91 -0.27 22.16
CA ARG A 786 34.35 0.04 22.22
C ARG A 786 34.67 1.33 21.46
N PHE A 787 34.07 1.50 20.27
CA PHE A 787 34.35 2.64 19.39
C PHE A 787 33.27 3.72 19.37
N GLY A 788 32.17 3.55 20.12
CA GLY A 788 31.01 4.44 20.06
C GLY A 788 31.30 5.91 20.35
N ASN A 789 32.25 6.19 21.24
CA ASN A 789 32.69 7.55 21.59
C ASN A 789 34.07 7.90 21.01
N TYR A 790 34.71 6.98 20.30
CA TYR A 790 36.12 7.12 19.89
C TYR A 790 36.35 8.35 19.00
N THR A 791 35.40 8.69 18.14
CA THR A 791 35.45 9.87 17.28
C THR A 791 35.45 11.18 18.07
N GLU A 792 34.87 11.20 19.27
CA GLU A 792 34.76 12.39 20.13
C GLU A 792 35.85 12.43 21.20
N THR A 793 36.21 11.28 21.78
CA THR A 793 37.13 11.17 22.92
C THR A 793 38.55 10.76 22.54
N GLY A 794 38.74 10.13 21.38
CA GLY A 794 40.00 9.51 20.96
C GLY A 794 40.42 8.28 21.79
N ALA A 795 39.57 7.82 22.71
CA ALA A 795 39.84 6.71 23.61
C ALA A 795 38.80 5.59 23.44
N GLU A 796 39.25 4.35 23.55
CA GLU A 796 38.36 3.18 23.57
C GLU A 796 37.60 3.12 24.88
N THR A 797 36.32 2.75 24.81
CA THR A 797 35.52 2.44 26.00
C THR A 797 35.89 1.03 26.47
N GLU A 798 36.08 0.83 27.78
CA GLU A 798 36.38 -0.49 28.38
C GLU A 798 35.25 -1.02 29.29
N SER A 799 34.32 -0.15 29.71
CA SER A 799 33.21 -0.50 30.60
C SER A 799 31.93 0.27 30.28
N ILE A 800 30.77 -0.27 30.67
CA ILE A 800 29.46 0.36 30.45
C ILE A 800 28.66 0.48 31.74
N THR A 801 27.81 1.50 31.80
CA THR A 801 26.83 1.69 32.88
C THR A 801 25.60 0.79 32.72
N PHE A 802 24.81 0.65 33.78
CA PHE A 802 23.50 -0.02 33.71
C PHE A 802 22.57 0.61 32.67
N GLU A 803 22.57 1.95 32.56
CA GLU A 803 21.72 2.63 31.59
C GLU A 803 22.11 2.29 30.14
N GLN A 804 23.41 2.33 29.84
CA GLN A 804 23.94 1.92 28.53
C GLN A 804 23.63 0.46 28.22
N LEU A 805 23.72 -0.44 29.21
CA LEU A 805 23.35 -1.85 29.04
C LEU A 805 21.87 -2.00 28.63
N VAL A 806 20.96 -1.27 29.28
CA VAL A 806 19.53 -1.31 28.94
C VAL A 806 19.28 -0.80 27.51
N LEU A 807 19.94 0.30 27.11
CA LEU A 807 19.85 0.83 25.76
C LEU A 807 20.34 -0.18 24.72
N LEU A 808 21.51 -0.80 24.96
CA LEU A 808 22.04 -1.87 24.11
C LEU A 808 21.07 -3.06 24.05
N TYR A 809 20.52 -3.49 25.18
CA TYR A 809 19.57 -4.61 25.24
C TYR A 809 18.32 -4.34 24.40
N VAL A 810 17.68 -3.18 24.58
CA VAL A 810 16.47 -2.80 23.81
C VAL A 810 16.76 -2.72 22.31
N ASN A 811 17.90 -2.14 21.94
CA ASN A 811 18.28 -1.96 20.54
C ASN A 811 18.67 -3.28 19.84
N HIS A 812 19.31 -4.22 20.55
CA HIS A 812 19.81 -5.46 19.95
C HIS A 812 18.84 -6.64 20.06
N ARG A 813 18.05 -6.75 21.14
CA ARG A 813 17.15 -7.90 21.33
C ARG A 813 16.12 -8.02 20.20
N PRO A 814 15.73 -9.23 19.80
CA PRO A 814 14.70 -9.41 18.77
C PRO A 814 13.36 -8.84 19.25
N VAL A 815 12.57 -8.31 18.30
CA VAL A 815 11.19 -7.88 18.60
C VAL A 815 10.29 -9.08 18.83
N PHE A 816 10.51 -10.15 18.07
CA PHE A 816 9.78 -11.41 18.18
C PHE A 816 10.75 -12.54 18.49
N ASN A 817 10.45 -13.33 19.51
CA ASN A 817 11.23 -14.52 19.86
C ASN A 817 11.23 -15.55 18.71
N THR A 818 12.20 -16.46 18.74
CA THR A 818 12.15 -17.65 17.87
C THR A 818 10.93 -18.47 18.29
N THR A 819 10.07 -18.82 17.33
CA THR A 819 8.87 -19.63 17.57
C THR A 819 9.09 -21.06 17.15
N LYS A 820 8.26 -21.98 17.65
CA LYS A 820 8.22 -23.38 17.22
C LYS A 820 8.14 -23.50 15.69
N ASP A 821 7.22 -22.75 15.07
CA ASP A 821 7.03 -22.74 13.61
C ASP A 821 8.31 -22.41 12.83
N LYS A 822 9.12 -21.46 13.33
CA LYS A 822 10.40 -21.10 12.68
C LYS A 822 11.41 -22.25 12.73
N VAL A 823 11.44 -23.00 13.83
CA VAL A 823 12.29 -24.19 13.96
C VAL A 823 11.80 -25.28 13.00
N GLU A 824 10.48 -25.49 12.93
CA GLU A 824 9.90 -26.46 12.00
C GLU A 824 10.21 -26.15 10.54
N GLU A 825 10.05 -24.89 10.14
CA GLU A 825 10.39 -24.43 8.79
C GLU A 825 11.88 -24.62 8.49
N ALA A 826 12.76 -24.33 9.45
CA ALA A 826 14.19 -24.57 9.30
C ALA A 826 14.48 -26.05 9.02
N PHE A 827 13.85 -26.98 9.74
CA PHE A 827 14.02 -28.42 9.51
C PHE A 827 13.53 -28.84 8.11
N ARG A 828 12.40 -28.30 7.64
CA ARG A 828 11.92 -28.51 6.27
C ARG A 828 12.96 -28.05 5.24
N ASN A 829 13.58 -26.89 5.46
CA ASN A 829 14.62 -26.33 4.58
C ASN A 829 15.95 -27.12 4.60
N LEU A 830 16.33 -27.69 5.75
CA LEU A 830 17.51 -28.56 5.87
C LEU A 830 17.31 -29.93 5.16
N GLY A 831 16.06 -30.26 4.83
CA GLY A 831 15.66 -31.40 4.01
C GLY A 831 15.43 -32.66 4.84
N LEU A 832 14.16 -32.92 5.17
CA LEU A 832 13.73 -34.11 5.91
C LEU A 832 13.81 -35.39 5.05
N ASN A 833 13.97 -36.53 5.71
CA ASN A 833 13.85 -37.85 5.10
C ASN A 833 12.37 -38.17 4.77
N GLN A 834 12.11 -39.29 4.09
CA GLN A 834 10.74 -39.70 3.72
C GLN A 834 9.80 -39.94 4.92
N ASP A 835 10.38 -40.22 6.09
CA ASP A 835 9.68 -40.39 7.37
C ASP A 835 9.47 -39.07 8.13
N GLY A 836 9.86 -37.93 7.53
CA GLY A 836 9.74 -36.61 8.17
C GLY A 836 10.82 -36.30 9.21
N LYS A 837 11.87 -37.14 9.34
CA LYS A 837 12.94 -36.96 10.32
C LYS A 837 14.25 -36.48 9.71
N ILE A 838 15.12 -35.90 10.53
CA ILE A 838 16.55 -35.71 10.22
C ILE A 838 17.39 -36.61 11.13
N SER A 839 18.35 -37.36 10.55
CA SER A 839 19.22 -38.20 11.36
C SER A 839 20.17 -37.37 12.22
N PHE A 840 20.47 -37.85 13.43
CA PHE A 840 21.38 -37.17 14.37
C PHE A 840 22.72 -36.82 13.69
N LEU A 841 23.34 -37.78 13.00
CA LEU A 841 24.61 -37.57 12.31
C LEU A 841 24.52 -36.48 11.23
N ARG A 842 23.42 -36.42 10.49
CA ARG A 842 23.23 -35.38 9.46
C ARG A 842 23.05 -34.01 10.11
N LEU A 843 22.22 -33.90 11.13
CA LEU A 843 22.01 -32.65 11.85
C LEU A 843 23.31 -32.15 12.49
N SER A 844 24.04 -33.00 13.20
CA SER A 844 25.34 -32.67 13.78
C SER A 844 26.33 -32.18 12.72
N LYS A 845 26.43 -32.89 11.59
CA LYS A 845 27.31 -32.47 10.49
C LYS A 845 26.90 -31.11 9.91
N LEU A 846 25.61 -30.81 9.81
CA LEU A 846 25.13 -29.52 9.33
C LEU A 846 25.51 -28.39 10.30
N LEU A 847 25.30 -28.58 11.61
CA LEU A 847 25.66 -27.63 12.67
C LEU A 847 27.18 -27.38 12.79
N GLN A 848 27.98 -28.36 12.38
CA GLN A 848 29.45 -28.24 12.36
C GLN A 848 29.98 -27.56 11.08
N GLN A 849 29.22 -27.60 9.98
CA GLN A 849 29.70 -27.16 8.67
C GLN A 849 29.18 -25.77 8.27
N PHE A 850 27.93 -25.46 8.60
CA PHE A 850 27.22 -24.27 8.14
C PHE A 850 26.87 -23.32 9.29
N GLY A 851 26.74 -22.04 8.98
CA GLY A 851 26.44 -21.01 9.98
C GLY A 851 27.60 -20.77 10.94
N GLU A 852 27.28 -20.52 12.21
CA GLU A 852 28.25 -20.45 13.30
C GLU A 852 28.53 -21.86 13.76
N ARG A 853 29.78 -22.31 13.51
CA ARG A 853 30.14 -23.72 13.58
C ARG A 853 30.32 -24.13 15.03
N PHE A 854 29.64 -25.20 15.42
CA PHE A 854 29.93 -25.89 16.68
C PHE A 854 31.17 -26.76 16.52
N SER A 855 32.05 -26.73 17.50
CA SER A 855 33.02 -27.81 17.70
C SER A 855 32.33 -29.09 18.18
N ASP A 856 32.98 -30.25 18.00
CA ASP A 856 32.46 -31.52 18.50
C ASP A 856 32.19 -31.49 20.01
N ALA A 857 33.05 -30.80 20.76
CA ALA A 857 32.93 -30.66 22.21
C ALA A 857 31.75 -29.77 22.62
N GLU A 858 31.59 -28.60 21.99
CA GLU A 858 30.47 -27.68 22.28
C GLU A 858 29.13 -28.33 21.95
N LEU A 859 29.02 -28.98 20.79
CA LEU A 859 27.79 -29.64 20.39
C LEU A 859 27.42 -30.77 21.37
N GLY A 860 28.41 -31.53 21.83
CA GLY A 860 28.22 -32.56 22.86
C GLY A 860 27.68 -31.97 24.16
N GLN A 861 28.33 -30.92 24.67
CA GLN A 861 27.89 -30.23 25.88
C GLN A 861 26.48 -29.66 25.77
N CYS A 862 26.10 -29.10 24.61
CA CYS A 862 24.73 -28.62 24.39
C CYS A 862 23.72 -29.75 24.49
N PHE A 863 23.95 -30.89 23.84
CA PHE A 863 23.04 -32.03 23.92
C PHE A 863 22.96 -32.63 25.33
N ASP A 864 24.09 -32.72 26.03
CA ASP A 864 24.13 -33.24 27.40
C ASP A 864 23.39 -32.31 28.39
N ALA A 865 23.37 -31.00 28.12
CA ALA A 865 22.65 -30.02 28.93
C ALA A 865 21.14 -29.95 28.63
N LEU A 866 20.75 -30.21 27.38
CA LEU A 866 19.38 -30.05 26.89
C LEU A 866 18.55 -31.34 26.96
N VAL A 867 19.19 -32.51 26.88
CA VAL A 867 18.51 -33.79 26.73
C VAL A 867 19.00 -34.79 27.78
N LEU A 868 18.07 -35.53 28.39
CA LEU A 868 18.43 -36.62 29.30
C LEU A 868 19.21 -37.72 28.55
N GLU A 869 20.21 -38.30 29.20
CA GLU A 869 21.15 -39.27 28.57
C GLU A 869 20.43 -40.47 27.92
N ALA A 870 19.33 -40.93 28.52
CA ALA A 870 18.51 -42.03 28.00
C ALA A 870 17.80 -41.67 26.67
N ASP A 871 17.29 -40.44 26.56
CA ASP A 871 16.57 -39.95 25.39
C ASP A 871 17.55 -39.60 24.26
N LEU A 872 18.73 -39.05 24.60
CA LEU A 872 19.79 -38.78 23.64
C LEU A 872 20.26 -40.06 22.92
N ALA A 873 20.35 -41.18 23.65
CA ALA A 873 20.68 -42.49 23.06
C ALA A 873 19.61 -42.97 22.07
N ASN A 874 18.34 -42.63 22.30
CA ASN A 874 17.24 -42.90 21.39
C ASN A 874 17.34 -42.05 20.13
N TYR A 875 17.48 -40.72 20.26
CA TYR A 875 17.60 -39.80 19.12
C TYR A 875 18.82 -40.09 18.23
N ARG A 876 19.93 -40.57 18.80
CA ARG A 876 21.09 -41.03 18.01
C ARG A 876 20.75 -42.19 17.06
N ARG A 877 19.72 -42.98 17.36
CA ARG A 877 19.24 -44.09 16.51
C ARG A 877 18.08 -43.67 15.60
N SER A 878 17.12 -42.92 16.11
CA SER A 878 15.85 -42.60 15.44
C SER A 878 15.85 -41.28 14.67
N GLY A 879 16.78 -40.35 14.97
CA GLY A 879 16.74 -38.98 14.46
C GLY A 879 15.64 -38.14 15.12
N PHE A 880 15.43 -36.93 14.60
CA PHE A 880 14.50 -35.94 15.15
C PHE A 880 13.40 -35.61 14.15
N THR A 881 12.13 -35.60 14.57
CA THR A 881 11.12 -34.78 13.89
C THR A 881 11.31 -33.31 14.29
N PRO A 882 10.79 -32.36 13.48
CA PRO A 882 10.82 -30.95 13.86
C PRO A 882 10.13 -30.66 15.20
N GLU A 883 9.02 -31.35 15.47
CA GLU A 883 8.23 -31.20 16.69
C GLU A 883 9.00 -31.74 17.90
N GLU A 884 9.53 -32.97 17.81
CA GLU A 884 10.39 -33.59 18.83
C GLU A 884 11.58 -32.70 19.16
N PHE A 885 12.24 -32.12 18.16
CA PHE A 885 13.38 -31.22 18.40
C PHE A 885 12.96 -29.91 19.09
N SER A 886 11.82 -29.35 18.70
CA SER A 886 11.34 -28.10 19.29
C SER A 886 10.88 -28.26 20.74
N GLU A 887 10.13 -29.32 21.05
CA GLU A 887 9.52 -29.53 22.36
C GLU A 887 10.48 -30.25 23.31
N ASP A 888 11.05 -31.38 22.88
CA ASP A 888 11.82 -32.26 23.76
C ASP A 888 13.28 -31.84 23.93
N VAL A 889 13.86 -31.17 22.92
CA VAL A 889 15.27 -30.72 22.95
C VAL A 889 15.39 -29.24 23.31
N LEU A 890 14.60 -28.37 22.66
CA LEU A 890 14.69 -26.93 22.89
C LEU A 890 13.73 -26.42 23.97
N GLY A 891 12.78 -27.25 24.44
CA GLY A 891 11.85 -26.88 25.51
C GLY A 891 10.85 -25.81 25.12
N PHE A 892 10.43 -25.73 23.84
CA PHE A 892 9.33 -24.85 23.46
C PHE A 892 8.01 -25.40 24.01
N ASP A 893 7.48 -24.78 25.07
CA ASP A 893 6.17 -25.14 25.63
C ASP A 893 5.07 -24.98 24.57
N GLY A 894 4.33 -26.05 24.27
CA GLY A 894 3.23 -26.07 23.30
C GLY A 894 2.00 -25.20 23.66
N THR A 895 2.13 -24.25 24.58
CA THR A 895 1.04 -23.42 25.14
C THR A 895 1.30 -21.92 25.16
N VAL A 896 2.14 -21.40 24.25
CA VAL A 896 2.16 -19.94 24.01
C VAL A 896 1.21 -19.63 22.85
N THR A 897 -0.04 -19.32 23.19
CA THR A 897 -0.91 -18.55 22.29
C THR A 897 -0.22 -17.22 22.00
N ALA A 898 -0.10 -16.88 20.72
CA ALA A 898 0.41 -15.60 20.26
C ALA A 898 -0.52 -14.46 20.70
N ASP A 899 -0.41 -14.03 21.95
CA ASP A 899 -0.94 -12.79 22.51
C ASP A 899 -0.27 -12.55 23.87
N SER A 900 0.92 -11.97 23.84
CA SER A 900 1.51 -11.22 24.96
C SER A 900 2.40 -10.12 24.42
#